data_AF-A0A7Y2F4Y0-F1
#
_entry.id   AF-A0A7Y2F4Y0-F1
#
_cell.length_a   1.000
_cell.length_b   1.000
_cell.length_c   1.000
_cell.angle_alpha   90.00
_cell.angle_beta   90.00
_cell.angle_gamma   90.00
#
_symmetry.space_group_name_H-M   'P 1'
#
loop_
_entity.id
_entity.type
_entity.pdbx_description
1 polymer ?
#
loop_
_entity_poly.entity_id
_entity_poly.type
_entity_poly.pdbx_seq_one_letter_code
_entity_poly.pdbx_strand_id
1 'polypeptide(L)'
;MYVQSGGAGSFLGVFSNATVNFRDSQASSSAYATNAIQPRPSAHSLLQIHQLRESLLAIRPGRLTRTTTPTITAQLANAVSSVALDFSSNVATSVRSVEEINTAPTSYQHNGPDWNGSTVTAPWSGLGSTADATVGGNYDGSDGQGTLTFKVIRDGTHGSDDLRIRVFAPDGSTIENIDIDKNDPLNHVYELSNGLTISLGAGDLVKNDTFEVDTSLVSTSYTPNDPGWTGSTATPAIGGLYTGAQGTGDLTFKVTRGGVHGEDDLKVRVFAPDDSVIQTVTVKKNDDIDKVYSLSNGLTFTLGEGELIKHETFTVAVDAGDPLSYTSDPDWQHGTSTATVSGTYDGSNGTGTLSFRALDNGVHGDDDLRVRVYRPDGSTLETINIDANDPIDQAYELSNGLSVTFSAGEMIRNERFSVDVESTAIFSTSPNPVESTATPALSGVYDGSQGTDTLTFTVTSEGTHGTDDLSFDVHASDGTFLESITIDASDAIDQTYTLDNGLEFSLGAGSLALNETFTLDVNHTVPTAVNPNLSFDGVGINDAKIEDEFTITDGSFQINGNSIAVFANDSINSVLDRINNAGIDVTATFDVATETIVMTRDTIGSQHDIVLSNDTSGFLAATKLDNATSEVGGGDENSPLASLSFMSGVTSGSLNVNGVSVTFDVNVDSLEDVLERIDILVPGVDADFDSQTGLVSIFGTGSEDINLSSGGTGFLEAINITPGLYEAVEEQVGGSRRRGYSMSTRRDTVRAIKTFARHFNAIFHDKNAYRADPFLNKIRNDLSASVSEVFGASGQDLETGIGLAFEFSNPADGVFDFATSVEKQFAHSLKSVKGATEFRDLFFGETDGDDGLVDRMLDVVKAAERNLSLELASTGSLVDVWA
;
A
#
# COMPACT_ATOMS: atom_id res chain seq x y z
N MET A 1 21.14 75.27 14.70
CA MET A 1 22.19 75.14 13.67
C MET A 1 21.49 75.28 12.31
N TYR A 2 21.98 76.20 11.48
CA TYR A 2 21.31 76.80 10.32
C TYR A 2 21.41 75.94 9.04
N VAL A 3 20.28 75.77 8.31
CA VAL A 3 20.08 76.03 6.84
C VAL A 3 20.67 75.00 5.83
N GLN A 4 20.06 74.56 4.70
CA GLN A 4 18.91 74.97 3.85
C GLN A 4 18.48 73.85 2.86
N SER A 5 17.25 73.98 2.32
CA SER A 5 16.69 73.55 1.00
C SER A 5 16.67 72.06 0.66
N GLY A 6 15.61 71.44 0.12
CA GLY A 6 14.39 71.84 -0.58
C GLY A 6 13.94 70.57 -1.36
N GLY A 7 12.68 70.27 -1.65
CA GLY A 7 11.44 71.01 -1.50
C GLY A 7 10.22 70.11 -1.75
N ALA A 8 9.05 70.77 -1.61
CA ALA A 8 7.69 70.40 -2.01
C ALA A 8 7.17 69.03 -1.52
N GLY A 9 6.25 68.94 -0.54
CA GLY A 9 5.06 69.76 -0.27
C GLY A 9 3.87 68.80 -0.37
N SER A 10 3.34 68.28 0.76
CA SER A 10 2.23 68.86 1.54
C SER A 10 0.87 68.70 0.84
N PHE A 11 -0.25 68.32 1.42
CA PHE A 11 -0.69 67.90 2.75
C PHE A 11 -2.23 67.73 2.62
N LEU A 12 -2.87 67.08 3.61
CA LEU A 12 -4.29 67.26 4.00
C LEU A 12 -5.40 66.83 3.01
N GLY A 13 -5.96 65.64 3.27
CA GLY A 13 -7.09 65.53 4.19
C GLY A 13 -8.51 65.83 3.69
N VAL A 14 -9.36 64.81 3.86
CA VAL A 14 -10.68 64.85 4.52
C VAL A 14 -11.97 64.99 3.66
N PHE A 15 -12.85 63.99 3.88
CA PHE A 15 -14.32 63.86 3.74
C PHE A 15 -15.07 63.97 2.38
N SER A 16 -15.72 62.82 2.06
CA SER A 16 -17.16 62.58 1.84
C SER A 16 -17.90 62.90 0.52
N ASN A 17 -18.83 61.98 0.25
CA ASN A 17 -20.10 62.05 -0.51
C ASN A 17 -20.12 61.87 -2.04
N ALA A 18 -20.57 60.66 -2.42
CA ALA A 18 -21.86 60.39 -3.09
C ALA A 18 -22.21 61.07 -4.42
N THR A 19 -22.27 60.21 -5.45
CA THR A 19 -23.33 60.04 -6.47
C THR A 19 -23.48 61.10 -7.58
N VAL A 20 -23.34 60.69 -8.86
CA VAL A 20 -24.34 60.93 -9.96
C VAL A 20 -24.12 59.95 -11.13
N ASN A 21 -25.26 59.40 -11.59
CA ASN A 21 -25.53 58.50 -12.73
C ASN A 21 -25.21 59.06 -14.15
N PHE A 22 -24.93 58.15 -15.09
CA PHE A 22 -25.39 58.20 -16.50
C PHE A 22 -25.61 56.75 -17.01
N ARG A 23 -26.85 56.28 -17.15
CA ARG A 23 -27.74 56.26 -18.34
C ARG A 23 -27.35 55.24 -19.43
N ASP A 24 -28.32 54.36 -19.69
CA ASP A 24 -28.45 53.35 -20.74
C ASP A 24 -27.91 53.72 -22.13
N SER A 25 -27.23 52.75 -22.76
CA SER A 25 -27.38 52.46 -24.19
C SER A 25 -27.22 50.96 -24.44
N GLN A 26 -28.26 50.33 -24.97
CA GLN A 26 -28.21 48.95 -25.46
C GLN A 26 -27.27 48.81 -26.66
N ALA A 27 -26.38 47.83 -26.62
CA ALA A 27 -25.97 47.02 -27.77
C ALA A 27 -25.22 45.76 -27.28
N SER A 28 -25.78 44.62 -27.63
CA SER A 28 -25.24 43.24 -27.62
C SER A 28 -23.72 43.05 -27.49
N SER A 29 -23.29 42.32 -26.46
CA SER A 29 -22.15 41.40 -26.54
C SER A 29 -22.28 40.26 -25.52
N SER A 30 -22.44 39.04 -26.05
CA SER A 30 -22.07 37.73 -25.52
C SER A 30 -21.86 37.54 -24.01
N ALA A 31 -22.63 36.59 -23.49
CA ALA A 31 -22.46 35.95 -22.19
C ALA A 31 -20.99 35.64 -21.85
N TYR A 32 -20.50 36.28 -20.78
CA TYR A 32 -19.59 35.65 -19.85
C TYR A 32 -20.30 35.64 -18.50
N ALA A 33 -21.11 34.61 -18.28
CA ALA A 33 -21.45 34.22 -16.93
C ALA A 33 -20.14 33.80 -16.27
N THR A 34 -19.66 34.60 -15.32
CA THR A 34 -18.70 34.11 -14.33
C THR A 34 -19.37 32.94 -13.62
N ASN A 35 -19.00 31.70 -14.00
CA ASN A 35 -19.32 30.50 -13.25
C ASN A 35 -18.67 30.63 -11.88
N ALA A 36 -19.39 31.24 -10.94
CA ALA A 36 -19.12 31.04 -9.53
C ALA A 36 -19.30 29.55 -9.28
N ILE A 37 -18.20 28.86 -9.02
CA ILE A 37 -18.19 27.46 -8.59
C ILE A 37 -19.12 27.39 -7.37
N GLN A 38 -20.29 26.77 -7.55
CA GLN A 38 -21.19 26.47 -6.43
C GLN A 38 -20.42 25.56 -5.47
N PRO A 39 -20.42 25.82 -4.15
CA PRO A 39 -19.84 24.89 -3.19
C PRO A 39 -20.58 23.56 -3.33
N ARG A 40 -19.82 22.49 -3.59
CA ARG A 40 -20.36 21.13 -3.76
C ARG A 40 -20.63 20.50 -2.39
N PRO A 41 -21.64 19.62 -2.28
CA PRO A 41 -21.86 18.85 -1.06
C PRO A 41 -20.63 18.01 -0.69
N SER A 42 -20.38 17.84 0.62
CA SER A 42 -19.22 17.12 1.14
C SER A 42 -19.59 15.77 1.77
N ALA A 43 -18.66 14.82 1.77
CA ALA A 43 -18.72 13.58 2.55
C ALA A 43 -19.15 13.80 4.01
N HIS A 44 -18.69 14.91 4.59
CA HIS A 44 -19.02 15.31 5.95
C HIS A 44 -20.52 15.59 6.15
N SER A 45 -21.17 16.18 5.15
CA SER A 45 -22.62 16.46 5.16
C SER A 45 -23.43 15.17 5.14
N LEU A 46 -23.00 14.15 4.36
CA LEU A 46 -23.64 12.85 4.31
C LEU A 46 -23.55 12.13 5.66
N LEU A 47 -22.37 12.12 6.28
CA LEU A 47 -22.17 11.54 7.61
C LEU A 47 -23.06 12.20 8.68
N GLN A 48 -23.18 13.53 8.67
CA GLN A 48 -24.05 14.24 9.62
C GLN A 48 -25.53 13.89 9.45
N ILE A 49 -26.00 13.74 8.20
CA ILE A 49 -27.38 13.37 7.87
C ILE A 49 -27.67 11.94 8.30
N HIS A 50 -26.74 11.02 8.04
CA HIS A 50 -26.84 9.63 8.45
C HIS A 50 -26.89 9.49 9.98
N GLN A 51 -26.01 10.17 10.71
CA GLN A 51 -26.03 10.17 12.17
C GLN A 51 -27.33 10.77 12.76
N LEU A 52 -27.93 11.76 12.08
CA LEU A 52 -29.24 12.28 12.46
C LEU A 52 -30.35 11.23 12.26
N ARG A 53 -30.35 10.51 11.13
CA ARG A 53 -31.29 9.40 10.85
C ARG A 53 -31.26 8.35 11.97
N GLU A 54 -30.07 7.85 12.31
CA GLU A 54 -29.92 6.84 13.35
C GLU A 54 -30.40 7.33 14.72
N SER A 55 -30.13 8.60 15.03
CA SER A 55 -30.58 9.19 16.29
C SER A 55 -32.11 9.36 16.37
N LEU A 56 -32.78 9.58 15.24
CA LEU A 56 -34.25 9.64 15.13
C LEU A 56 -34.86 8.26 15.32
N LEU A 57 -34.30 7.23 14.67
CA LEU A 57 -34.74 5.84 14.83
C LEU A 57 -34.59 5.35 16.28
N ALA A 58 -33.53 5.79 16.98
CA ALA A 58 -33.32 5.46 18.39
C ALA A 58 -34.32 6.10 19.37
N ILE A 59 -35.12 7.08 18.95
CA ILE A 59 -36.15 7.73 19.79
C ILE A 59 -37.44 6.88 19.85
N ARG A 60 -37.74 6.04 18.84
CA ARG A 60 -38.98 5.26 18.80
C ARG A 60 -39.10 4.29 19.98
N PRO A 61 -40.28 4.15 20.61
CA PRO A 61 -40.47 3.25 21.75
C PRO A 61 -40.40 1.79 21.30
N GLY A 62 -39.20 1.19 21.36
CA GLY A 62 -39.01 -0.22 20.97
C GLY A 62 -37.54 -0.65 20.78
N ARG A 63 -36.66 0.25 20.32
CA ARG A 63 -35.23 -0.05 20.03
C ARG A 63 -34.32 -0.08 21.28
N LEU A 64 -34.87 -0.29 22.48
CA LEU A 64 -34.10 -0.25 23.73
C LEU A 64 -33.68 -1.66 24.20
N THR A 65 -32.71 -2.27 23.52
CA THR A 65 -32.07 -3.50 24.00
C THR A 65 -31.04 -3.20 25.09
N ARG A 66 -31.28 -3.71 26.30
CA ARG A 66 -30.28 -3.74 27.38
C ARG A 66 -29.44 -5.01 27.26
N THR A 67 -28.14 -4.83 27.06
CA THR A 67 -27.10 -5.84 27.24
C THR A 67 -27.12 -6.36 28.68
N THR A 68 -27.60 -7.58 28.91
CA THR A 68 -27.21 -8.40 30.06
C THR A 68 -27.35 -9.90 29.73
N THR A 69 -26.26 -10.62 30.00
CA THR A 69 -26.03 -12.08 29.98
C THR A 69 -27.23 -12.92 30.48
N PRO A 70 -27.50 -14.10 29.90
CA PRO A 70 -28.82 -14.72 29.96
C PRO A 70 -29.11 -15.44 31.28
N THR A 71 -30.34 -15.35 31.73
CA THR A 71 -30.97 -16.42 32.51
C THR A 71 -32.32 -16.68 31.86
N ILE A 72 -32.45 -17.85 31.25
CA ILE A 72 -33.64 -18.37 30.58
C ILE A 72 -34.82 -18.29 31.55
N THR A 73 -35.92 -17.63 31.16
CA THR A 73 -37.32 -18.13 31.10
C THR A 73 -38.27 -16.95 30.79
N ALA A 74 -39.17 -17.15 29.83
CA ALA A 74 -40.24 -16.26 29.31
C ALA A 74 -39.86 -15.45 28.05
N GLN A 75 -40.47 -15.84 26.92
CA GLN A 75 -40.47 -15.16 25.63
C GLN A 75 -40.94 -13.71 25.82
N LEU A 76 -40.00 -12.78 25.74
CA LEU A 76 -40.25 -11.35 25.61
C LEU A 76 -40.42 -11.07 24.11
N ALA A 77 -41.46 -10.33 23.74
CA ALA A 77 -41.94 -10.13 22.37
C ALA A 77 -41.02 -9.26 21.50
N ASN A 78 -39.83 -9.76 21.21
CA ASN A 78 -39.02 -9.35 20.09
C ASN A 78 -38.57 -10.62 19.37
N ALA A 79 -38.78 -10.73 18.05
CA ALA A 79 -38.07 -11.71 17.25
C ALA A 79 -36.61 -11.25 17.09
N VAL A 80 -35.82 -11.25 18.16
CA VAL A 80 -34.38 -10.96 18.08
C VAL A 80 -33.66 -12.27 17.78
N SER A 81 -33.07 -12.37 16.59
CA SER A 81 -32.08 -13.42 16.33
C SER A 81 -30.83 -13.15 17.18
N SER A 82 -30.24 -14.20 17.73
CA SER A 82 -28.96 -14.11 18.47
C SER A 82 -27.75 -14.41 17.59
N VAL A 83 -27.90 -14.28 16.27
CA VAL A 83 -26.85 -14.53 15.27
C VAL A 83 -27.03 -13.47 14.17
N ALA A 84 -26.05 -12.57 14.07
CA ALA A 84 -25.96 -11.59 12.99
C ALA A 84 -25.92 -12.30 11.63
N LEU A 85 -26.69 -11.82 10.66
CA LEU A 85 -26.49 -12.18 9.26
C LEU A 85 -25.10 -11.68 8.85
N ASP A 86 -24.29 -12.60 8.35
CA ASP A 86 -22.92 -12.32 7.97
C ASP A 86 -22.88 -11.76 6.54
N PHE A 87 -22.91 -10.43 6.42
CA PHE A 87 -22.62 -9.69 5.19
C PHE A 87 -21.14 -9.25 5.12
N SER A 88 -20.24 -9.86 5.89
CA SER A 88 -18.84 -9.38 6.04
C SER A 88 -17.95 -9.52 4.81
N SER A 89 -18.51 -9.77 3.62
CA SER A 89 -17.80 -9.63 2.35
C SER A 89 -18.56 -8.74 1.38
N ASN A 90 -18.75 -7.46 1.72
CA ASN A 90 -19.12 -6.39 0.78
C ASN A 90 -18.00 -6.10 -0.24
N VAL A 91 -17.40 -7.14 -0.82
CA VAL A 91 -16.34 -7.00 -1.81
C VAL A 91 -17.02 -7.21 -3.16
N ALA A 92 -16.74 -6.38 -4.16
CA ALA A 92 -17.17 -6.68 -5.52
C ALA A 92 -16.34 -7.85 -6.06
N THR A 93 -16.90 -8.64 -7.00
CA THR A 93 -16.16 -9.77 -7.59
C THR A 93 -14.82 -9.28 -8.15
N SER A 94 -13.74 -9.94 -7.75
CA SER A 94 -12.39 -9.56 -8.17
C SER A 94 -11.66 -10.69 -8.87
N VAL A 95 -10.73 -10.33 -9.75
CA VAL A 95 -9.78 -11.23 -10.41
C VAL A 95 -8.41 -10.62 -10.20
N ARG A 96 -7.47 -11.40 -9.68
CA ARG A 96 -6.09 -10.99 -9.41
C ARG A 96 -5.12 -11.87 -10.18
N SER A 97 -3.98 -11.33 -10.61
CA SER A 97 -2.85 -12.13 -11.09
C SER A 97 -2.56 -13.29 -10.12
N VAL A 98 -2.34 -14.50 -10.64
CA VAL A 98 -2.18 -15.69 -9.79
C VAL A 98 -0.88 -15.69 -8.99
N GLU A 99 0.12 -14.94 -9.45
CA GLU A 99 1.45 -14.75 -8.87
C GLU A 99 1.92 -13.31 -9.19
N GLU A 100 3.05 -12.90 -8.61
CA GLU A 100 3.73 -11.65 -8.99
C GLU A 100 4.10 -11.71 -10.49
N ILE A 101 4.00 -10.58 -11.19
CA ILE A 101 4.28 -10.55 -12.64
C ILE A 101 5.76 -10.82 -12.94
N ASN A 102 6.67 -10.52 -12.00
CA ASN A 102 8.06 -10.95 -12.06
C ASN A 102 8.46 -11.70 -10.77
N THR A 103 8.98 -12.91 -10.93
CA THR A 103 9.29 -13.83 -9.81
C THR A 103 10.74 -13.72 -9.30
N ALA A 104 11.54 -12.78 -9.80
CA ALA A 104 12.93 -12.58 -9.39
C ALA A 104 13.07 -11.57 -8.21
N PRO A 105 13.71 -11.91 -7.08
CA PRO A 105 13.76 -11.03 -5.90
C PRO A 105 14.62 -9.78 -6.09
N THR A 106 14.11 -8.65 -5.60
CA THR A 106 14.71 -7.30 -5.68
C THR A 106 15.65 -6.99 -4.50
N SER A 107 16.81 -6.37 -4.74
CA SER A 107 17.57 -5.64 -3.71
C SER A 107 18.24 -4.39 -4.30
N TYR A 108 18.37 -3.29 -3.53
CA TYR A 108 19.01 -2.05 -4.00
C TYR A 108 19.83 -1.32 -2.93
N GLN A 109 21.00 -0.79 -3.33
CA GLN A 109 21.73 0.32 -2.71
C GLN A 109 21.90 1.46 -3.74
N HIS A 110 21.55 2.70 -3.37
CA HIS A 110 21.86 3.90 -4.16
C HIS A 110 23.18 4.52 -3.69
N ASN A 111 24.20 4.54 -4.55
CA ASN A 111 25.25 5.55 -4.47
C ASN A 111 24.79 6.74 -5.33
N GLY A 112 24.87 7.96 -4.76
CA GLY A 112 24.00 9.10 -5.03
C GLY A 112 23.93 9.68 -6.46
N PRO A 113 22.97 10.60 -6.73
CA PRO A 113 22.72 11.12 -8.08
C PRO A 113 23.69 12.23 -8.48
N ASP A 114 24.04 12.28 -9.77
CA ASP A 114 24.68 13.43 -10.40
C ASP A 114 23.81 14.70 -10.25
N TRP A 115 24.41 15.80 -9.80
CA TRP A 115 23.77 17.12 -9.78
C TRP A 115 23.35 17.54 -11.21
N ASN A 116 22.12 18.02 -11.42
CA ASN A 116 21.56 18.26 -12.77
C ASN A 116 22.21 19.41 -13.60
N GLY A 117 23.35 19.94 -13.18
CA GLY A 117 24.09 21.02 -13.84
C GLY A 117 25.28 20.58 -14.72
N SER A 118 25.61 19.29 -14.79
CA SER A 118 26.84 18.81 -15.46
C SER A 118 26.81 18.90 -17.01
N THR A 119 25.65 19.15 -17.63
CA THR A 119 25.48 19.15 -19.10
C THR A 119 25.03 20.51 -19.67
N VAL A 120 25.89 21.55 -19.64
CA VAL A 120 25.68 22.74 -20.49
C VAL A 120 26.95 23.20 -21.20
N THR A 121 26.89 23.19 -22.53
CA THR A 121 27.81 23.79 -23.49
C THR A 121 27.74 25.33 -23.44
N ALA A 122 28.54 26.00 -22.59
CA ALA A 122 28.82 27.43 -22.77
C ALA A 122 30.20 27.87 -22.20
N PRO A 123 30.95 28.78 -22.85
CA PRO A 123 32.39 28.93 -22.59
C PRO A 123 32.80 29.90 -21.47
N TRP A 124 31.92 30.39 -20.60
CA TRP A 124 32.34 31.29 -19.51
C TRP A 124 31.37 31.37 -18.31
N SER A 125 31.39 30.34 -17.46
CA SER A 125 31.29 30.40 -15.98
C SER A 125 31.30 28.98 -15.43
N GLY A 126 32.15 28.71 -14.45
CA GLY A 126 32.56 27.36 -14.04
C GLY A 126 31.50 26.47 -13.40
N LEU A 127 31.72 25.16 -13.62
CA LEU A 127 31.54 23.96 -12.80
C LEU A 127 30.22 23.85 -12.02
N GLY A 128 29.42 22.82 -12.30
CA GLY A 128 28.32 22.38 -11.42
C GLY A 128 28.83 21.88 -10.07
N SER A 129 27.91 21.57 -9.15
CA SER A 129 28.25 21.06 -7.82
C SER A 129 29.09 19.79 -7.91
N THR A 130 30.18 19.73 -7.14
CA THR A 130 31.16 18.62 -7.12
C THR A 130 31.21 17.89 -5.77
N ALA A 131 30.46 18.35 -4.77
CA ALA A 131 30.38 17.65 -3.49
C ALA A 131 29.52 16.39 -3.64
N ASP A 132 30.09 15.24 -3.26
CA ASP A 132 29.38 13.95 -3.22
C ASP A 132 28.27 14.01 -2.17
N ALA A 133 27.01 13.86 -2.58
CA ALA A 133 25.88 13.83 -1.67
C ALA A 133 25.44 12.38 -1.44
N THR A 134 25.43 11.97 -0.18
CA THR A 134 24.93 10.66 0.22
C THR A 134 23.67 10.85 1.01
N VAL A 135 22.56 10.26 0.56
CA VAL A 135 21.30 10.20 1.31
C VAL A 135 21.13 8.79 1.87
N GLY A 136 20.93 8.71 3.18
CA GLY A 136 20.68 7.46 3.92
C GLY A 136 19.48 7.62 4.85
N GLY A 137 19.40 6.78 5.88
CA GLY A 137 18.30 6.81 6.86
C GLY A 137 17.04 6.07 6.39
N ASN A 138 16.05 5.99 7.28
CA ASN A 138 14.79 5.28 7.05
C ASN A 138 13.68 6.29 6.82
N TYR A 139 13.15 6.35 5.60
CA TYR A 139 12.03 7.24 5.30
C TYR A 139 10.77 6.79 6.05
N ASP A 140 10.22 7.68 6.88
CA ASP A 140 9.07 7.40 7.74
C ASP A 140 7.70 7.62 7.05
N GLY A 141 7.71 8.04 5.79
CA GLY A 141 6.52 8.26 4.98
C GLY A 141 5.75 9.56 5.26
N SER A 142 6.24 10.41 6.17
CA SER A 142 5.52 11.60 6.64
C SER A 142 5.31 12.69 5.57
N ASP A 143 6.12 12.70 4.50
CA ASP A 143 6.09 13.71 3.44
C ASP A 143 5.52 13.20 2.09
N GLY A 144 4.82 12.06 2.10
CA GLY A 144 4.20 11.45 0.91
C GLY A 144 5.13 10.50 0.13
N GLN A 145 4.58 9.75 -0.83
CA GLN A 145 5.36 8.79 -1.64
C GLN A 145 5.72 9.39 -3.00
N GLY A 146 6.97 9.20 -3.43
CA GLY A 146 7.49 9.66 -4.73
C GLY A 146 8.83 10.39 -4.61
N THR A 147 9.19 11.19 -5.61
CA THR A 147 10.51 11.83 -5.68
C THR A 147 10.66 13.03 -4.74
N LEU A 148 11.61 12.95 -3.81
CA LEU A 148 12.14 14.11 -3.06
C LEU A 148 13.17 14.85 -3.91
N THR A 149 13.12 16.18 -3.91
CA THR A 149 14.10 17.01 -4.60
C THR A 149 14.95 17.80 -3.60
N PHE A 150 16.26 17.65 -3.68
CA PHE A 150 17.23 18.42 -2.89
C PHE A 150 17.78 19.54 -3.76
N LYS A 151 17.70 20.78 -3.28
CA LYS A 151 18.12 21.97 -4.03
C LYS A 151 19.10 22.84 -3.25
N VAL A 152 20.25 23.14 -3.85
CA VAL A 152 21.19 24.10 -3.27
C VAL A 152 20.59 25.50 -3.31
N ILE A 153 20.47 26.14 -2.14
CA ILE A 153 19.97 27.52 -2.02
C ILE A 153 21.03 28.51 -1.54
N ARG A 154 22.14 28.02 -0.98
CA ARG A 154 23.38 28.78 -0.75
C ARG A 154 24.59 27.94 -1.19
N ASP A 155 25.36 28.52 -2.11
CA ASP A 155 26.58 27.99 -2.72
C ASP A 155 27.83 28.20 -1.86
N GLY A 156 28.91 27.47 -2.18
CA GLY A 156 30.22 27.55 -1.54
C GLY A 156 30.94 26.21 -1.50
N THR A 157 32.11 26.15 -0.85
CA THR A 157 32.89 24.91 -0.69
C THR A 157 32.66 24.29 0.70
N HIS A 158 32.34 22.99 0.76
CA HIS A 158 32.10 22.29 2.03
C HIS A 158 33.37 22.26 2.90
N GLY A 159 33.25 22.67 4.16
CA GLY A 159 34.39 22.87 5.08
C GLY A 159 35.08 24.24 4.98
N SER A 160 34.59 25.17 4.15
CA SER A 160 35.12 26.55 4.06
C SER A 160 34.03 27.62 4.11
N ASP A 161 32.86 27.36 3.54
CA ASP A 161 31.72 28.26 3.50
C ASP A 161 30.50 27.66 4.23
N ASP A 162 29.61 28.52 4.74
CA ASP A 162 28.33 28.07 5.28
C ASP A 162 27.38 27.77 4.11
N LEU A 163 26.89 26.54 3.99
CA LEU A 163 26.07 26.08 2.86
C LEU A 163 24.61 25.90 3.29
N ARG A 164 23.70 25.82 2.31
CA ARG A 164 22.30 25.51 2.59
C ARG A 164 21.62 24.77 1.46
N ILE A 165 20.99 23.65 1.80
CA ILE A 165 20.15 22.84 0.90
C ILE A 165 18.69 22.95 1.35
N ARG A 166 17.75 22.96 0.40
CA ARG A 166 16.32 22.87 0.66
C ARG A 166 15.79 21.56 0.09
N VAL A 167 14.98 20.86 0.88
CA VAL A 167 14.34 19.61 0.48
C VAL A 167 12.88 19.87 0.13
N PHE A 168 12.44 19.32 -0.99
CA PHE A 168 11.05 19.38 -1.46
C PHE A 168 10.44 17.98 -1.46
N ALA A 169 9.19 17.89 -1.02
CA ALA A 169 8.35 16.69 -1.09
C ALA A 169 7.87 16.43 -2.53
N PRO A 170 7.31 15.25 -2.84
CA PRO A 170 6.86 14.89 -4.19
C PRO A 170 5.74 15.79 -4.73
N ASP A 171 4.96 16.39 -3.84
CA ASP A 171 3.92 17.38 -4.19
C ASP A 171 4.48 18.80 -4.43
N GLY A 172 5.81 18.96 -4.33
CA GLY A 172 6.52 20.23 -4.49
C GLY A 172 6.50 21.14 -3.25
N SER A 173 5.89 20.70 -2.14
CA SER A 173 5.96 21.43 -0.87
C SER A 173 7.37 21.37 -0.28
N THR A 174 7.74 22.34 0.55
CA THR A 174 9.06 22.35 1.19
C THR A 174 8.99 21.56 2.50
N ILE A 175 9.86 20.57 2.63
CA ILE A 175 10.02 19.78 3.87
C ILE A 175 10.84 20.63 4.84
N GLU A 176 12.12 20.85 4.53
CA GLU A 176 13.00 21.63 5.40
C GLU A 176 14.19 22.29 4.69
N ASN A 177 14.96 23.07 5.45
CA ASN A 177 16.22 23.63 5.00
C ASN A 177 17.34 23.11 5.91
N ILE A 178 18.38 22.58 5.30
CA ILE A 178 19.55 22.04 5.96
C ILE A 178 20.61 23.11 5.96
N ASP A 179 20.98 23.56 7.15
CA ASP A 179 22.06 24.52 7.38
C ASP A 179 23.36 23.78 7.69
N ILE A 180 24.35 23.95 6.83
CA ILE A 180 25.64 23.25 6.89
C ILE A 180 26.67 24.30 7.32
N ASP A 181 27.20 24.20 8.54
CA ASP A 181 28.18 25.15 9.05
C ASP A 181 29.55 24.84 8.43
N LYS A 182 30.31 25.87 8.06
CA LYS A 182 31.68 25.69 7.53
C LYS A 182 32.62 24.91 8.45
N ASN A 183 32.31 24.82 9.75
CA ASN A 183 33.11 24.10 10.73
C ASN A 183 32.65 22.65 10.94
N ASP A 184 31.56 22.22 10.29
CA ASP A 184 31.10 20.83 10.36
C ASP A 184 32.12 19.91 9.64
N PRO A 185 32.38 18.70 10.17
CA PRO A 185 33.28 17.77 9.53
C PRO A 185 32.73 17.29 8.18
N LEU A 186 33.63 16.96 7.25
CA LEU A 186 33.22 16.33 5.98
C LEU A 186 32.43 15.04 6.28
N ASN A 187 31.40 14.78 5.47
CA ASN A 187 30.42 13.72 5.68
C ASN A 187 29.67 13.79 7.03
N HIS A 188 29.57 14.97 7.66
CA HIS A 188 28.64 15.14 8.77
C HIS A 188 27.23 14.78 8.33
N VAL A 189 26.54 14.00 9.16
CA VAL A 189 25.21 13.49 8.88
C VAL A 189 24.19 14.47 9.43
N TYR A 190 23.35 15.00 8.54
CA TYR A 190 22.23 15.85 8.88
C TYR A 190 20.95 15.01 8.82
N GLU A 191 20.28 14.89 9.95
CA GLU A 191 19.00 14.20 10.08
C GLU A 191 17.87 15.07 9.51
N LEU A 192 17.00 14.47 8.72
CA LEU A 192 15.78 15.08 8.21
C LEU A 192 14.59 14.77 9.10
N SER A 193 13.56 15.62 9.05
CA SER A 193 12.34 15.44 9.85
C SER A 193 11.54 14.18 9.51
N ASN A 194 11.86 13.54 8.38
CA ASN A 194 11.20 12.34 7.86
C ASN A 194 12.04 11.05 7.99
N GLY A 195 13.05 11.07 8.86
CA GLY A 195 13.87 9.90 9.20
C GLY A 195 14.98 9.57 8.19
N LEU A 196 15.05 10.29 7.07
CA LEU A 196 16.21 10.24 6.17
C LEU A 196 17.37 11.05 6.73
N THR A 197 18.56 10.76 6.24
CA THR A 197 19.79 11.49 6.56
C THR A 197 20.50 11.90 5.29
N ILE A 198 21.26 12.99 5.35
CA ILE A 198 22.13 13.41 4.25
C ILE A 198 23.49 13.77 4.78
N SER A 199 24.53 13.33 4.08
CA SER A 199 25.90 13.77 4.29
C SER A 199 26.50 14.29 2.99
N LEU A 200 27.43 15.24 3.12
CA LEU A 200 28.16 15.80 1.99
C LEU A 200 29.66 15.55 2.12
N GLY A 201 30.24 15.02 1.05
CA GLY A 201 31.68 14.89 0.88
C GLY A 201 32.40 16.22 0.68
N ALA A 202 33.67 16.13 0.30
CA ALA A 202 34.44 17.31 -0.09
C ALA A 202 34.01 17.79 -1.48
N GLY A 203 33.78 19.09 -1.66
CA GLY A 203 33.50 19.66 -2.97
C GLY A 203 32.77 21.00 -2.89
N ASP A 204 32.43 21.52 -4.07
CA ASP A 204 31.70 22.77 -4.24
C ASP A 204 30.20 22.50 -4.40
N LEU A 205 29.35 23.33 -3.81
CA LEU A 205 27.92 23.40 -4.11
C LEU A 205 27.62 24.67 -4.90
N VAL A 206 26.85 24.52 -5.96
CA VAL A 206 26.45 25.60 -6.87
C VAL A 206 24.98 25.88 -6.72
N LYS A 207 24.65 27.17 -6.63
CA LYS A 207 23.30 27.60 -6.31
C LYS A 207 22.31 27.21 -7.41
N ASN A 208 21.20 26.61 -6.98
CA ASN A 208 20.11 26.06 -7.77
C ASN A 208 20.34 24.68 -8.38
N ASP A 209 21.51 24.07 -8.19
CA ASP A 209 21.68 22.67 -8.54
C ASP A 209 20.75 21.80 -7.70
N THR A 210 20.27 20.73 -8.32
CA THR A 210 19.38 19.76 -7.68
C THR A 210 19.84 18.33 -7.90
N PHE A 211 19.52 17.48 -6.94
CA PHE A 211 19.49 16.02 -7.08
C PHE A 211 18.18 15.48 -6.48
N GLU A 212 17.82 14.26 -6.84
CA GLU A 212 16.51 13.68 -6.54
C GLU A 212 16.66 12.30 -5.89
N VAL A 213 15.76 11.97 -4.95
CA VAL A 213 15.71 10.67 -4.24
C VAL A 213 14.27 10.18 -4.25
N ASP A 214 14.02 8.99 -4.80
CA ASP A 214 12.68 8.43 -4.84
C ASP A 214 12.34 7.64 -3.57
N THR A 215 11.23 7.99 -2.92
CA THR A 215 10.77 7.37 -1.67
C THR A 215 9.58 6.42 -1.83
N SER A 216 9.13 6.15 -3.06
CA SER A 216 8.04 5.19 -3.31
C SER A 216 8.42 3.71 -3.17
N LEU A 217 9.62 3.41 -2.66
CA LEU A 217 10.12 2.06 -2.42
C LEU A 217 10.40 1.89 -0.92
N VAL A 218 9.49 1.24 -0.20
CA VAL A 218 9.70 0.89 1.22
C VAL A 218 9.98 -0.60 1.33
N SER A 219 11.17 -0.97 1.80
CA SER A 219 11.38 -2.27 2.45
C SER A 219 12.36 -2.16 3.62
N THR A 220 12.14 -3.05 4.58
CA THR A 220 12.61 -3.02 5.97
C THR A 220 14.10 -3.35 6.11
N SER A 221 14.96 -2.33 6.26
CA SER A 221 16.33 -2.54 6.71
C SER A 221 16.42 -2.68 8.24
N TYR A 222 17.16 -3.69 8.68
CA TYR A 222 17.57 -3.87 10.07
C TYR A 222 18.20 -2.60 10.66
N THR A 223 17.59 -2.05 11.71
CA THR A 223 18.19 -1.00 12.53
C THR A 223 19.21 -1.62 13.50
N PRO A 224 20.51 -1.29 13.44
CA PRO A 224 21.42 -1.60 14.53
C PRO A 224 20.97 -0.82 15.76
N ASN A 225 20.52 -1.52 16.80
CA ASN A 225 20.52 -0.93 18.13
C ASN A 225 21.98 -0.64 18.48
N ASP A 226 22.36 0.63 18.57
CA ASP A 226 23.70 1.11 18.95
C ASP A 226 24.27 0.27 20.11
N PRO A 227 25.18 -0.70 19.85
CA PRO A 227 25.52 -1.71 20.83
C PRO A 227 26.48 -1.14 21.87
N GLY A 228 25.94 -0.43 22.86
CA GLY A 228 26.74 0.11 23.96
C GLY A 228 27.33 -1.00 24.84
N TRP A 229 28.64 -0.95 25.08
CA TRP A 229 29.21 -1.72 26.18
C TRP A 229 28.68 -1.20 27.52
N THR A 230 28.50 -2.07 28.51
CA THR A 230 27.94 -1.68 29.81
C THR A 230 28.88 -0.84 30.69
N GLY A 231 30.15 -0.67 30.32
CA GLY A 231 31.14 0.09 31.09
C GLY A 231 32.36 0.61 30.30
N SER A 232 32.62 0.11 29.11
CA SER A 232 33.62 0.65 28.17
C SER A 232 33.15 1.99 27.57
N THR A 233 34.09 2.88 27.26
CA THR A 233 33.79 4.17 26.62
C THR A 233 33.97 4.15 25.11
N ALA A 234 34.57 3.09 24.54
CA ALA A 234 34.69 2.92 23.10
C ALA A 234 33.34 2.51 22.50
N THR A 235 32.89 3.15 21.42
CA THR A 235 31.60 2.86 20.76
C THR A 235 31.81 1.84 19.63
N PRO A 236 31.28 0.61 19.73
CA PRO A 236 31.36 -0.33 18.64
C PRO A 236 30.23 -0.06 17.64
N ALA A 237 30.51 -0.16 16.35
CA ALA A 237 29.47 -0.17 15.33
C ALA A 237 29.56 -1.44 14.48
N ILE A 238 28.39 -1.97 14.14
CA ILE A 238 28.22 -3.18 13.33
C ILE A 238 27.53 -2.77 12.04
N GLY A 239 28.11 -3.16 10.91
CA GLY A 239 27.56 -2.94 9.57
C GLY A 239 27.70 -4.21 8.72
N GLY A 240 27.47 -4.10 7.42
CA GLY A 240 27.56 -5.23 6.48
C GLY A 240 26.32 -6.13 6.50
N LEU A 241 26.29 -7.07 5.54
CA LEU A 241 25.18 -8.01 5.36
C LEU A 241 25.50 -9.32 6.08
N TYR A 242 24.63 -9.76 6.99
CA TYR A 242 24.79 -11.05 7.65
C TYR A 242 24.54 -12.19 6.65
N THR A 243 25.53 -13.05 6.43
CA THR A 243 25.45 -14.13 5.42
C THR A 243 24.62 -15.35 5.85
N GLY A 244 24.00 -15.33 7.03
CA GLY A 244 23.23 -16.47 7.56
C GLY A 244 24.07 -17.69 7.97
N ALA A 245 25.37 -17.71 7.65
CA ALA A 245 26.25 -18.88 7.80
C ALA A 245 26.39 -19.45 9.23
N GLN A 246 25.91 -18.74 10.24
CA GLN A 246 26.01 -19.13 11.66
C GLN A 246 24.65 -19.17 12.38
N GLY A 247 23.55 -19.23 11.62
CA GLY A 247 22.16 -19.34 12.13
C GLY A 247 21.54 -18.01 12.58
N THR A 248 20.26 -18.05 12.96
CA THR A 248 19.50 -16.91 13.50
C THR A 248 19.65 -16.83 15.02
N GLY A 249 19.80 -15.63 15.60
CA GLY A 249 19.86 -15.40 17.05
C GLY A 249 20.85 -14.32 17.45
N ASP A 250 21.23 -14.25 18.73
CA ASP A 250 22.12 -13.20 19.22
C ASP A 250 23.60 -13.54 19.00
N LEU A 251 24.31 -12.76 18.18
CA LEU A 251 25.78 -12.76 18.17
C LEU A 251 26.29 -12.09 19.44
N THR A 252 27.23 -12.72 20.13
CA THR A 252 27.84 -12.15 21.33
C THR A 252 29.26 -11.68 21.05
N PHE A 253 29.54 -10.40 21.27
CA PHE A 253 30.88 -9.82 21.19
C PHE A 253 31.47 -9.74 22.59
N LYS A 254 32.66 -10.29 22.81
CA LYS A 254 33.31 -10.35 24.13
C LYS A 254 34.74 -9.82 24.10
N VAL A 255 35.03 -8.82 24.93
CA VAL A 255 36.39 -8.30 25.10
C VAL A 255 37.26 -9.34 25.82
N THR A 256 38.25 -9.89 25.13
CA THR A 256 39.22 -10.84 25.69
C THR A 256 40.53 -10.18 26.11
N ARG A 257 40.82 -8.98 25.59
CA ARG A 257 41.89 -8.08 26.04
C ARG A 257 41.41 -6.64 25.90
N GLY A 258 41.29 -5.93 27.02
CA GLY A 258 40.91 -4.52 27.09
C GLY A 258 42.13 -3.57 27.07
N GLY A 259 41.87 -2.27 27.02
CA GLY A 259 42.85 -1.19 26.85
C GLY A 259 42.25 0.02 26.12
N VAL A 260 43.04 1.04 25.83
CA VAL A 260 42.59 2.25 25.11
C VAL A 260 42.83 2.09 23.60
N HIS A 261 41.81 2.33 22.77
CA HIS A 261 41.93 2.26 21.31
C HIS A 261 42.97 3.28 20.80
N GLY A 262 43.87 2.85 19.91
CA GLY A 262 45.03 3.62 19.46
C GLY A 262 46.28 3.46 20.34
N GLU A 263 46.15 3.19 21.65
CA GLU A 263 47.30 3.06 22.56
C GLU A 263 47.69 1.61 22.88
N ASP A 264 46.72 0.70 22.93
CA ASP A 264 46.90 -0.71 23.28
C ASP A 264 46.45 -1.66 22.16
N ASP A 265 46.94 -2.90 22.17
CA ASP A 265 46.36 -3.96 21.35
C ASP A 265 45.11 -4.53 22.05
N LEU A 266 43.96 -4.48 21.39
CA LEU A 266 42.69 -4.95 21.90
C LEU A 266 42.28 -6.26 21.22
N LYS A 267 41.47 -7.08 21.90
CA LYS A 267 40.92 -8.30 21.31
C LYS A 267 39.46 -8.49 21.66
N VAL A 268 38.62 -8.61 20.64
CA VAL A 268 37.20 -8.95 20.76
C VAL A 268 36.97 -10.32 20.12
N ARG A 269 36.30 -11.22 20.83
CA ARG A 269 35.83 -12.50 20.28
C ARG A 269 34.36 -12.39 19.96
N VAL A 270 33.98 -12.85 18.77
CA VAL A 270 32.60 -12.93 18.31
C VAL A 270 32.14 -14.37 18.44
N PHE A 271 31.00 -14.56 19.08
CA PHE A 271 30.35 -15.85 19.27
C PHE A 271 29.03 -15.89 18.49
N ALA A 272 28.75 -17.03 17.87
CA ALA A 272 27.47 -17.33 17.24
C ALA A 272 26.37 -17.58 18.31
N PRO A 273 25.09 -17.66 17.91
CA PRO A 273 23.99 -17.92 18.85
C PRO A 273 24.10 -19.27 19.58
N ASP A 274 24.88 -20.21 19.04
CA ASP A 274 25.17 -21.52 19.63
C ASP A 274 26.42 -21.53 20.54
N ASP A 275 26.95 -20.35 20.90
CA ASP A 275 28.20 -20.14 21.66
C ASP A 275 29.48 -20.62 20.96
N SER A 276 29.43 -21.00 19.67
CA SER A 276 30.64 -21.29 18.89
C SER A 276 31.41 -19.99 18.58
N VAL A 277 32.74 -20.07 18.50
CA VAL A 277 33.57 -18.89 18.20
C VAL A 277 33.61 -18.69 16.69
N ILE A 278 33.03 -17.59 16.22
CA ILE A 278 33.09 -17.18 14.81
C ILE A 278 34.50 -16.67 14.51
N GLN A 279 34.92 -15.62 15.20
CA GLN A 279 36.18 -14.94 14.92
C GLN A 279 36.74 -14.22 16.14
N THR A 280 38.07 -14.05 16.15
CA THR A 280 38.75 -13.13 17.08
C THR A 280 39.27 -11.94 16.31
N VAL A 281 38.66 -10.77 16.51
CA VAL A 281 39.16 -9.49 15.99
C VAL A 281 40.30 -9.01 16.88
N THR A 282 41.46 -8.75 16.28
CA THR A 282 42.60 -8.12 16.97
C THR A 282 42.79 -6.71 16.43
N VAL A 283 42.44 -5.73 17.25
CA VAL A 283 42.67 -4.30 16.99
C VAL A 283 44.09 -4.00 17.42
N LYS A 284 44.96 -3.60 16.50
CA LYS A 284 46.37 -3.33 16.80
C LYS A 284 46.53 -1.94 17.37
N LYS A 285 47.58 -1.76 18.18
CA LYS A 285 48.07 -0.43 18.54
C LYS A 285 48.35 0.39 17.27
N ASN A 286 47.79 1.60 17.22
CA ASN A 286 47.79 2.53 16.07
C ASN A 286 46.98 2.10 14.83
N ASP A 287 46.03 1.15 14.95
CA ASP A 287 44.98 1.07 13.93
C ASP A 287 44.16 2.39 13.95
N ASP A 288 43.71 2.84 12.78
CA ASP A 288 42.86 4.04 12.67
C ASP A 288 41.57 3.84 13.46
N ILE A 289 41.10 4.93 14.07
CA ILE A 289 39.77 4.97 14.68
C ILE A 289 38.73 4.66 13.58
N ASP A 290 37.76 3.81 13.89
CA ASP A 290 36.75 3.32 12.94
C ASP A 290 37.29 2.47 11.77
N LYS A 291 38.51 1.93 11.90
CA LYS A 291 38.98 0.90 10.98
C LYS A 291 37.98 -0.25 10.92
N VAL A 292 37.58 -0.59 9.70
CA VAL A 292 36.62 -1.68 9.42
C VAL A 292 37.31 -3.03 9.52
N TYR A 293 36.78 -3.90 10.37
CA TYR A 293 37.18 -5.30 10.48
C TYR A 293 36.07 -6.20 9.93
N SER A 294 36.31 -6.80 8.76
CA SER A 294 35.39 -7.77 8.18
C SER A 294 35.33 -9.03 9.03
N LEU A 295 34.10 -9.47 9.31
CA LEU A 295 33.80 -10.72 9.98
C LEU A 295 33.54 -11.82 8.94
N SER A 296 33.83 -13.07 9.28
CA SER A 296 33.62 -14.22 8.39
C SER A 296 32.15 -14.53 8.09
N ASN A 297 31.22 -13.83 8.73
CA ASN A 297 29.78 -13.93 8.51
C ASN A 297 29.21 -12.73 7.72
N GLY A 298 30.06 -12.00 6.98
CA GLY A 298 29.70 -10.87 6.12
C GLY A 298 29.43 -9.54 6.84
N LEU A 299 29.29 -9.58 8.17
CA LEU A 299 29.23 -8.36 8.97
C LEU A 299 30.59 -7.66 9.01
N THR A 300 30.57 -6.37 9.28
CA THR A 300 31.75 -5.56 9.57
C THR A 300 31.66 -5.01 10.99
N PHE A 301 32.79 -5.00 11.70
CA PHE A 301 32.93 -4.42 13.03
C PHE A 301 33.86 -3.21 12.97
N THR A 302 33.44 -2.08 13.53
CA THR A 302 34.28 -0.90 13.77
C THR A 302 34.29 -0.56 15.25
N LEU A 303 35.33 0.16 15.69
CA LEU A 303 35.48 0.59 17.07
C LEU A 303 35.92 2.06 17.10
N GLY A 304 35.10 2.90 17.73
CA GLY A 304 35.39 4.32 17.92
C GLY A 304 36.46 4.59 18.99
N GLU A 305 36.68 5.85 19.30
CA GLU A 305 37.59 6.28 20.38
C GLU A 305 37.09 5.82 21.76
N GLY A 306 37.98 5.30 22.60
CA GLY A 306 37.68 5.02 24.01
C GLY A 306 38.44 3.86 24.62
N GLU A 307 38.10 3.51 25.87
CA GLU A 307 38.65 2.39 26.63
C GLU A 307 37.72 1.18 26.54
N LEU A 308 38.26 0.01 26.18
CA LEU A 308 37.59 -1.29 26.29
C LEU A 308 37.96 -1.99 27.60
N ILE A 309 36.95 -2.41 28.37
CA ILE A 309 37.12 -3.16 29.62
C ILE A 309 37.10 -4.66 29.33
N LYS A 310 38.08 -5.39 29.87
CA LYS A 310 38.18 -6.84 29.69
C LYS A 310 36.98 -7.58 30.29
N HIS A 311 36.46 -8.56 29.54
CA HIS A 311 35.29 -9.39 29.81
C HIS A 311 33.93 -8.73 29.61
N GLU A 312 33.88 -7.49 29.13
CA GLU A 312 32.60 -6.92 28.71
C GLU A 312 32.07 -7.60 27.46
N THR A 313 30.73 -7.60 27.37
CA THR A 313 30.00 -8.20 26.26
C THR A 313 28.88 -7.29 25.80
N PHE A 314 28.62 -7.29 24.51
CA PHE A 314 27.34 -6.84 23.94
C PHE A 314 26.80 -7.91 22.99
N THR A 315 25.50 -7.88 22.73
CA THR A 315 24.84 -8.78 21.81
C THR A 315 24.24 -8.04 20.64
N VAL A 316 24.17 -8.71 19.49
CA VAL A 316 23.55 -8.22 18.26
C VAL A 316 22.62 -9.32 17.78
N ALA A 317 21.31 -9.08 17.82
CA ALA A 317 20.35 -10.00 17.24
C ALA A 317 20.56 -10.03 15.72
N VAL A 318 20.88 -11.19 15.16
CA VAL A 318 20.94 -11.41 13.71
C VAL A 318 19.78 -12.30 13.31
N ASP A 319 19.00 -11.84 12.34
CA ASP A 319 18.00 -12.66 11.66
C ASP A 319 18.53 -13.02 10.29
N ALA A 320 18.24 -14.22 9.81
CA ALA A 320 18.59 -14.60 8.46
C ALA A 320 17.53 -13.94 7.57
N GLY A 321 17.87 -12.82 6.92
CA GLY A 321 17.07 -12.36 5.78
C GLY A 321 17.02 -13.50 4.77
N ASP A 322 15.84 -13.84 4.26
CA ASP A 322 15.60 -15.02 3.41
C ASP A 322 16.64 -15.11 2.28
N PRO A 323 17.62 -16.03 2.34
CA PRO A 323 18.46 -16.33 1.20
C PRO A 323 17.67 -17.24 0.26
N LEU A 324 17.92 -17.14 -1.05
CA LEU A 324 17.38 -18.06 -2.06
C LEU A 324 17.69 -19.51 -1.67
N SER A 325 16.76 -20.14 -0.96
CA SER A 325 16.82 -21.56 -0.62
C SER A 325 16.40 -22.32 -1.85
N TYR A 326 17.37 -22.90 -2.57
CA TYR A 326 17.01 -23.94 -3.52
C TYR A 326 16.38 -25.09 -2.70
N THR A 327 15.20 -25.52 -3.07
CA THR A 327 14.65 -26.80 -2.61
C THR A 327 13.99 -27.43 -3.82
N SER A 328 14.77 -28.22 -4.54
CA SER A 328 14.22 -29.07 -5.60
C SER A 328 14.25 -30.51 -5.09
N ASP A 329 13.14 -31.24 -5.25
CA ASP A 329 13.06 -32.69 -5.08
C ASP A 329 13.07 -33.38 -6.46
N PRO A 330 14.21 -33.39 -7.17
CA PRO A 330 14.27 -34.06 -8.45
C PRO A 330 14.20 -35.58 -8.27
N ASP A 331 13.20 -36.20 -8.89
CA ASP A 331 13.07 -37.64 -8.92
C ASP A 331 14.10 -38.28 -9.86
N TRP A 332 14.69 -39.36 -9.39
CA TRP A 332 15.36 -40.32 -10.26
C TRP A 332 14.30 -40.94 -11.21
N GLN A 333 14.59 -41.00 -12.50
CA GLN A 333 13.62 -41.43 -13.54
C GLN A 333 12.98 -42.83 -13.34
N HIS A 334 13.60 -43.73 -12.59
CA HIS A 334 13.33 -45.16 -12.43
C HIS A 334 13.77 -45.71 -11.06
N GLY A 335 14.70 -45.06 -10.36
CA GLY A 335 15.10 -45.37 -8.98
C GLY A 335 13.99 -45.05 -7.97
N THR A 336 14.11 -45.59 -6.76
CA THR A 336 13.14 -45.36 -5.66
C THR A 336 13.70 -44.48 -4.55
N SER A 337 14.99 -44.15 -4.59
CA SER A 337 15.56 -43.06 -3.77
C SER A 337 15.08 -41.73 -4.34
N THR A 338 14.86 -40.73 -3.48
CA THR A 338 14.63 -39.32 -3.88
C THR A 338 15.88 -38.52 -3.54
N ALA A 339 16.18 -37.50 -4.32
CA ALA A 339 17.25 -36.55 -4.01
C ALA A 339 16.62 -35.19 -3.68
N THR A 340 17.13 -34.51 -2.65
CA THR A 340 16.77 -33.12 -2.38
C THR A 340 18.02 -32.29 -2.52
N VAL A 341 18.00 -31.27 -3.39
CA VAL A 341 19.09 -30.30 -3.51
C VAL A 341 18.67 -29.02 -2.79
N SER A 342 19.51 -28.58 -1.87
CA SER A 342 19.32 -27.40 -1.03
C SER A 342 20.59 -26.59 -0.85
N GLY A 343 20.57 -25.50 -0.08
CA GLY A 343 21.74 -24.65 0.14
C GLY A 343 21.81 -23.44 -0.79
N THR A 344 22.91 -22.69 -0.69
CA THR A 344 23.09 -21.39 -1.35
C THR A 344 24.05 -21.55 -2.51
N TYR A 345 23.55 -21.45 -3.74
CA TYR A 345 24.41 -21.50 -4.92
C TYR A 345 25.31 -20.27 -4.98
N ASP A 346 26.64 -20.47 -4.99
CA ASP A 346 27.63 -19.40 -4.94
C ASP A 346 28.03 -18.83 -6.32
N GLY A 347 27.37 -19.27 -7.40
CA GLY A 347 27.61 -18.81 -8.77
C GLY A 347 28.93 -19.30 -9.40
N SER A 348 29.79 -19.98 -8.64
CA SER A 348 31.17 -20.28 -9.05
C SER A 348 31.32 -21.25 -10.24
N ASN A 349 30.22 -21.83 -10.74
CA ASN A 349 30.22 -22.84 -11.79
C ASN A 349 29.35 -22.51 -13.00
N GLY A 350 29.00 -21.23 -13.17
CA GLY A 350 28.21 -20.73 -14.31
C GLY A 350 26.70 -20.96 -14.16
N THR A 351 25.94 -20.58 -15.17
CA THR A 351 24.48 -20.68 -15.20
C THR A 351 24.02 -21.81 -16.12
N GLY A 352 22.85 -22.37 -15.86
CA GLY A 352 22.25 -23.50 -16.58
C GLY A 352 22.11 -24.76 -15.73
N THR A 353 21.99 -25.91 -16.36
CA THR A 353 21.58 -27.16 -15.68
C THR A 353 22.74 -27.91 -15.03
N LEU A 354 22.77 -28.02 -13.70
CA LEU A 354 23.55 -29.03 -13.00
C LEU A 354 22.94 -30.41 -13.27
N SER A 355 23.78 -31.37 -13.66
CA SER A 355 23.33 -32.75 -13.90
C SER A 355 23.97 -33.71 -12.93
N PHE A 356 23.19 -34.58 -12.31
CA PHE A 356 23.63 -35.60 -11.37
C PHE A 356 23.52 -36.97 -12.03
N ARG A 357 24.49 -37.84 -11.83
CA ARG A 357 24.50 -39.19 -12.42
C ARG A 357 24.96 -40.24 -11.43
N ALA A 358 24.12 -41.23 -11.16
CA ALA A 358 24.48 -42.40 -10.37
C ALA A 358 25.54 -43.24 -11.11
N LEU A 359 26.63 -43.62 -10.42
CA LEU A 359 27.73 -44.40 -10.98
C LEU A 359 27.64 -45.90 -10.65
N ASP A 360 26.85 -46.26 -9.64
CA ASP A 360 26.71 -47.60 -9.09
C ASP A 360 25.22 -47.99 -9.00
N ASN A 361 24.93 -49.30 -8.88
CA ASN A 361 23.59 -49.82 -8.58
C ASN A 361 23.58 -50.24 -7.11
N GLY A 362 22.54 -49.90 -6.36
CA GLY A 362 22.37 -50.39 -5.00
C GLY A 362 21.32 -49.63 -4.21
N VAL A 363 21.13 -49.99 -2.94
CA VAL A 363 20.16 -49.38 -2.04
C VAL A 363 20.87 -48.49 -1.02
N HIS A 364 20.45 -47.23 -0.91
CA HIS A 364 21.02 -46.29 0.07
C HIS A 364 20.75 -46.81 1.50
N GLY A 365 21.84 -47.01 2.27
CA GLY A 365 21.83 -47.63 3.60
C GLY A 365 22.18 -49.12 3.65
N ASP A 366 22.31 -49.78 2.48
CA ASP A 366 22.76 -51.18 2.38
C ASP A 366 24.03 -51.34 1.52
N ASP A 367 24.24 -50.47 0.52
CA ASP A 367 25.36 -50.51 -0.42
C ASP A 367 26.15 -49.19 -0.42
N ASP A 368 27.45 -49.26 -0.76
CA ASP A 368 28.26 -48.06 -1.04
C ASP A 368 27.92 -47.51 -2.44
N LEU A 369 27.52 -46.25 -2.52
CA LEU A 369 27.03 -45.61 -3.74
C LEU A 369 27.87 -44.38 -4.12
N ARG A 370 27.83 -44.00 -5.41
CA ARG A 370 28.47 -42.78 -5.90
C ARG A 370 27.61 -42.02 -6.89
N VAL A 371 27.59 -40.71 -6.75
CA VAL A 371 26.91 -39.78 -7.66
C VAL A 371 27.91 -38.78 -8.21
N ARG A 372 27.97 -38.64 -9.53
CA ARG A 372 28.78 -37.61 -10.18
C ARG A 372 27.93 -36.40 -10.53
N VAL A 373 28.39 -35.22 -10.13
CA VAL A 373 27.78 -33.94 -10.45
C VAL A 373 28.52 -33.32 -11.63
N TYR A 374 27.78 -32.83 -12.61
CA TYR A 374 28.29 -32.14 -13.78
C TYR A 374 27.81 -30.69 -13.77
N ARG A 375 28.71 -29.78 -14.16
CA ARG A 375 28.42 -28.36 -14.41
C ARG A 375 27.54 -28.19 -15.66
N PRO A 376 26.95 -27.00 -15.88
CA PRO A 376 26.16 -26.72 -17.09
C PRO A 376 26.94 -26.92 -18.40
N ASP A 377 28.26 -26.68 -18.38
CA ASP A 377 29.16 -26.93 -19.52
C ASP A 377 29.45 -28.43 -19.79
N GLY A 378 28.89 -29.33 -18.98
CA GLY A 378 29.09 -30.79 -19.05
C GLY A 378 30.40 -31.29 -18.45
N SER A 379 31.24 -30.42 -17.89
CA SER A 379 32.42 -30.82 -17.13
C SER A 379 32.03 -31.42 -15.77
N THR A 380 32.90 -32.24 -15.17
CA THR A 380 32.63 -32.80 -13.84
C THR A 380 32.89 -31.75 -12.78
N LEU A 381 31.87 -31.43 -11.98
CA LEU A 381 32.01 -30.63 -10.76
C LEU A 381 32.73 -31.48 -9.70
N GLU A 382 32.07 -32.54 -9.24
CA GLU A 382 32.64 -33.46 -8.26
C GLU A 382 31.94 -34.84 -8.25
N THR A 383 32.38 -35.73 -7.37
CA THR A 383 31.78 -37.05 -7.16
C THR A 383 31.54 -37.27 -5.68
N ILE A 384 30.27 -37.41 -5.32
CA ILE A 384 29.78 -37.72 -3.98
C ILE A 384 29.96 -39.23 -3.76
N ASN A 385 30.54 -39.60 -2.63
CA ASN A 385 30.62 -41.00 -2.19
C ASN A 385 29.72 -41.15 -0.96
N ILE A 386 28.75 -42.05 -1.06
CA ILE A 386 27.74 -42.35 -0.05
C ILE A 386 28.11 -43.72 0.53
N ASP A 387 28.55 -43.77 1.79
CA ASP A 387 28.90 -45.03 2.46
C ASP A 387 27.62 -45.79 2.87
N ALA A 388 27.64 -47.12 2.84
CA ALA A 388 26.51 -47.93 3.29
C ALA A 388 26.09 -47.64 4.75
N ASN A 389 26.99 -47.06 5.55
CA ASN A 389 26.74 -46.69 6.95
C ASN A 389 26.37 -45.21 7.16
N ASP A 390 26.34 -44.40 6.10
CA ASP A 390 25.91 -42.99 6.20
C ASP A 390 24.41 -42.94 6.60
N PRO A 391 24.00 -42.03 7.50
CA PRO A 391 22.59 -41.84 7.80
C PRO A 391 21.79 -41.50 6.54
N ILE A 392 20.58 -42.05 6.45
CA ILE A 392 19.62 -41.64 5.43
C ILE A 392 19.36 -40.13 5.55
N ASP A 393 19.26 -39.45 4.41
CA ASP A 393 19.15 -37.99 4.29
C ASP A 393 20.38 -37.22 4.82
N GLN A 394 21.56 -37.85 4.89
CA GLN A 394 22.81 -37.14 5.12
C GLN A 394 23.03 -36.10 4.00
N ALA A 395 23.33 -34.87 4.41
CA ALA A 395 23.68 -33.76 3.54
C ALA A 395 25.12 -33.88 3.04
N TYR A 396 25.30 -33.79 1.72
CA TYR A 396 26.59 -33.73 1.06
C TYR A 396 26.77 -32.35 0.44
N GLU A 397 27.62 -31.55 1.08
CA GLU A 397 27.99 -30.22 0.58
C GLU A 397 28.82 -30.33 -0.70
N LEU A 398 28.39 -29.60 -1.71
CA LEU A 398 29.08 -29.40 -2.97
C LEU A 398 29.97 -28.17 -2.87
N SER A 399 31.00 -28.17 -3.71
CA SER A 399 31.97 -27.08 -3.87
C SER A 399 31.40 -25.75 -4.36
N ASN A 400 30.10 -25.72 -4.70
CA ASN A 400 29.37 -24.56 -5.20
C ASN A 400 28.33 -24.01 -4.21
N GLY A 401 28.44 -24.40 -2.94
CA GLY A 401 27.56 -23.95 -1.85
C GLY A 401 26.19 -24.63 -1.78
N LEU A 402 25.87 -25.50 -2.75
CA LEU A 402 24.69 -26.37 -2.67
C LEU A 402 24.99 -27.62 -1.84
N SER A 403 23.96 -28.18 -1.23
CA SER A 403 23.96 -29.42 -0.49
C SER A 403 22.95 -30.37 -1.09
N VAL A 404 23.28 -31.66 -1.18
CA VAL A 404 22.33 -32.67 -1.66
C VAL A 404 22.15 -33.77 -0.62
N THR A 405 20.90 -34.16 -0.38
CA THR A 405 20.54 -35.33 0.42
C THR A 405 19.94 -36.41 -0.46
N PHE A 406 20.03 -37.66 -0.01
CA PHE A 406 19.42 -38.81 -0.67
C PHE A 406 18.58 -39.59 0.34
N SER A 407 17.33 -39.87 0.00
CA SER A 407 16.45 -40.67 0.84
C SER A 407 16.70 -42.16 0.66
N ALA A 408 16.09 -42.97 1.53
CA ALA A 408 16.19 -44.43 1.45
C ALA A 408 15.51 -44.95 0.18
N GLY A 409 16.24 -45.72 -0.62
CA GLY A 409 15.71 -46.32 -1.84
C GLY A 409 16.80 -46.83 -2.78
N GLU A 410 16.38 -47.43 -3.90
CA GLU A 410 17.26 -47.95 -4.94
C GLU A 410 17.75 -46.84 -5.86
N MET A 411 19.07 -46.78 -6.09
CA MET A 411 19.72 -45.94 -7.11
C MET A 411 20.19 -46.81 -8.28
N ILE A 412 19.84 -46.42 -9.51
CA ILE A 412 20.19 -47.17 -10.72
C ILE A 412 21.36 -46.51 -11.44
N ARG A 413 22.38 -47.30 -11.77
CA ARG A 413 23.58 -46.87 -12.48
C ARG A 413 23.24 -46.22 -13.82
N ASN A 414 23.83 -45.05 -14.05
CA ASN A 414 23.65 -44.15 -15.20
C ASN A 414 22.35 -43.38 -15.23
N GLU A 415 21.49 -43.54 -14.25
CA GLU A 415 20.35 -42.68 -14.06
C GLU A 415 20.81 -41.25 -13.79
N ARG A 416 19.94 -40.29 -14.10
CA ARG A 416 20.24 -38.88 -13.97
C ARG A 416 19.04 -38.11 -13.46
N PHE A 417 19.36 -37.04 -12.75
CA PHE A 417 18.45 -35.93 -12.52
C PHE A 417 19.21 -34.62 -12.75
N SER A 418 18.46 -33.53 -12.88
CA SER A 418 18.99 -32.23 -13.28
C SER A 418 18.35 -31.14 -12.43
N VAL A 419 19.11 -30.09 -12.14
CA VAL A 419 18.67 -28.90 -11.40
C VAL A 419 19.20 -27.68 -12.14
N ASP A 420 18.31 -26.77 -12.52
CA ASP A 420 18.71 -25.51 -13.17
C ASP A 420 19.21 -24.52 -12.12
N VAL A 421 20.36 -23.88 -12.40
CA VAL A 421 20.95 -22.83 -11.58
C VAL A 421 21.10 -21.57 -12.43
N GLU A 422 20.46 -20.47 -12.06
CA GLU A 422 20.47 -19.24 -12.86
C GLU A 422 21.29 -18.10 -12.24
N SER A 423 21.92 -17.29 -13.10
CA SER A 423 22.34 -15.92 -12.85
C SER A 423 22.06 -15.10 -14.12
N THR A 424 21.55 -13.87 -13.97
CA THR A 424 21.03 -13.07 -15.08
C THR A 424 21.60 -11.64 -15.08
N ALA A 425 22.22 -11.23 -16.20
CA ALA A 425 22.21 -9.86 -16.75
C ALA A 425 22.97 -9.76 -18.10
N ILE A 426 22.31 -9.46 -19.23
CA ILE A 426 22.96 -9.08 -20.52
C ILE A 426 22.83 -7.57 -20.77
N PHE A 427 23.93 -6.96 -21.24
CA PHE A 427 23.98 -5.58 -21.75
C PHE A 427 24.24 -5.60 -23.26
N SER A 428 23.59 -4.71 -24.02
CA SER A 428 24.07 -4.32 -25.35
C SER A 428 24.05 -2.82 -25.49
N THR A 429 25.22 -2.20 -25.50
CA THR A 429 25.41 -0.82 -25.94
C THR A 429 26.39 -0.80 -27.09
N SER A 430 26.17 0.12 -28.04
CA SER A 430 27.16 0.44 -29.08
C SER A 430 27.78 1.78 -28.71
N PRO A 431 28.87 1.79 -27.95
CA PRO A 431 29.58 3.02 -27.62
C PRO A 431 30.19 3.61 -28.89
N ASN A 432 30.14 4.94 -29.04
CA ASN A 432 30.62 5.60 -30.24
C ASN A 432 31.86 6.44 -29.89
N PRO A 433 33.07 6.04 -30.33
CA PRO A 433 34.27 6.85 -30.17
C PRO A 433 34.14 8.18 -30.94
N VAL A 434 34.75 9.24 -30.41
CA VAL A 434 34.65 10.64 -30.84
C VAL A 434 35.56 10.97 -32.03
N GLU A 435 36.71 10.29 -32.17
CA GLU A 435 37.66 10.46 -33.29
C GLU A 435 37.80 9.23 -34.20
N SER A 436 37.48 8.04 -33.68
CA SER A 436 37.48 6.79 -34.46
C SER A 436 36.23 6.62 -35.34
N THR A 437 36.37 5.83 -36.41
CA THR A 437 35.25 5.49 -37.31
C THR A 437 34.78 4.04 -37.17
N ALA A 438 35.54 3.21 -36.43
CA ALA A 438 35.11 1.85 -36.09
C ALA A 438 34.04 1.91 -35.00
N THR A 439 33.00 1.07 -35.13
CA THR A 439 31.88 1.00 -34.19
C THR A 439 32.04 -0.21 -33.28
N PRO A 440 32.46 -0.02 -32.01
CA PRO A 440 32.43 -1.12 -31.05
C PRO A 440 30.98 -1.48 -30.71
N ALA A 441 30.75 -2.77 -30.48
CA ALA A 441 29.50 -3.30 -30.01
C ALA A 441 29.77 -4.29 -28.87
N LEU A 442 29.03 -4.12 -27.78
CA LEU A 442 29.09 -4.99 -26.61
C LEU A 442 27.80 -5.82 -26.54
N SER A 443 27.91 -7.09 -26.17
CA SER A 443 26.85 -8.07 -25.91
C SER A 443 27.25 -8.94 -24.71
N GLY A 444 26.61 -10.09 -24.50
CA GLY A 444 27.01 -11.06 -23.47
C GLY A 444 26.46 -10.77 -22.07
N VAL A 445 26.59 -11.76 -21.17
CA VAL A 445 26.03 -11.72 -19.81
C VAL A 445 27.12 -11.24 -18.86
N TYR A 446 26.94 -10.09 -18.23
CA TYR A 446 27.85 -9.64 -17.18
C TYR A 446 27.68 -10.54 -15.94
N ASP A 447 28.76 -11.21 -15.54
CA ASP A 447 28.77 -12.21 -14.47
C ASP A 447 28.80 -11.63 -13.05
N GLY A 448 28.84 -10.29 -12.92
CA GLY A 448 28.89 -9.61 -11.63
C GLY A 448 30.25 -9.66 -10.94
N SER A 449 31.30 -10.18 -11.58
CA SER A 449 32.63 -10.35 -10.99
C SER A 449 33.26 -9.05 -10.46
N GLN A 450 32.85 -7.88 -10.97
CA GLN A 450 33.29 -6.56 -10.50
C GLN A 450 32.20 -5.78 -9.73
N GLY A 451 31.08 -6.42 -9.37
CA GLY A 451 29.94 -5.72 -8.79
C GLY A 451 29.31 -4.72 -9.77
N THR A 452 28.56 -3.75 -9.24
CA THR A 452 28.06 -2.60 -10.02
C THR A 452 29.20 -1.61 -10.23
N ASP A 453 29.52 -1.31 -11.48
CA ASP A 453 30.75 -0.62 -11.86
C ASP A 453 30.61 0.11 -13.21
N THR A 454 31.57 0.95 -13.57
CA THR A 454 31.71 1.55 -14.90
C THR A 454 33.00 1.08 -15.54
N LEU A 455 32.88 0.23 -16.56
CA LEU A 455 34.01 -0.27 -17.32
C LEU A 455 34.49 0.77 -18.33
N THR A 456 35.80 1.05 -18.34
CA THR A 456 36.45 1.96 -19.29
C THR A 456 37.33 1.19 -20.25
N PHE A 457 37.01 1.24 -21.54
CA PHE A 457 37.79 0.65 -22.62
C PHE A 457 38.69 1.72 -23.22
N THR A 458 40.00 1.48 -23.25
CA THR A 458 41.01 2.42 -23.77
C THR A 458 41.75 1.81 -24.95
N VAL A 459 41.76 2.48 -26.10
CA VAL A 459 42.53 2.04 -27.28
C VAL A 459 44.02 2.12 -26.98
N THR A 460 44.70 0.97 -26.99
CA THR A 460 46.14 0.85 -26.76
C THR A 460 46.95 0.62 -28.04
N SER A 461 46.30 0.22 -29.13
CA SER A 461 46.88 0.18 -30.49
C SER A 461 45.91 0.75 -31.51
N GLU A 462 46.35 1.78 -32.26
CA GLU A 462 45.59 2.44 -33.33
C GLU A 462 45.76 1.77 -34.70
N GLY A 463 44.84 2.03 -35.64
CA GLY A 463 44.91 1.45 -37.00
C GLY A 463 43.55 1.30 -37.65
N THR A 464 43.44 0.55 -38.75
CA THR A 464 42.17 0.22 -39.42
C THR A 464 41.85 -1.27 -39.28
N HIS A 465 40.62 -1.59 -38.88
CA HIS A 465 40.18 -2.97 -38.67
C HIS A 465 40.20 -3.75 -40.00
N GLY A 466 40.88 -4.90 -39.99
CA GLY A 466 41.12 -5.74 -41.18
C GLY A 466 42.42 -5.42 -41.94
N THR A 467 43.23 -4.45 -41.48
CA THR A 467 44.57 -4.17 -42.02
C THR A 467 45.68 -4.09 -40.97
N ASP A 468 45.34 -3.60 -39.78
CA ASP A 468 46.29 -3.41 -38.67
C ASP A 468 45.84 -4.24 -37.47
N ASP A 469 46.80 -4.65 -36.62
CA ASP A 469 46.50 -5.28 -35.34
C ASP A 469 46.07 -4.19 -34.35
N LEU A 470 44.94 -4.39 -33.67
CA LEU A 470 44.30 -3.41 -32.79
C LEU A 470 44.20 -3.95 -31.37
N SER A 471 44.18 -3.05 -30.37
CA SER A 471 44.03 -3.49 -28.98
C SER A 471 43.32 -2.46 -28.11
N PHE A 472 42.62 -2.96 -27.10
CA PHE A 472 41.96 -2.21 -26.04
C PHE A 472 42.39 -2.72 -24.67
N ASP A 473 42.54 -1.84 -23.70
CA ASP A 473 42.62 -2.20 -22.28
C ASP A 473 41.31 -1.83 -21.58
N VAL A 474 40.77 -2.75 -20.78
CA VAL A 474 39.54 -2.59 -20.01
C VAL A 474 39.89 -2.35 -18.55
N HIS A 475 39.32 -1.29 -17.96
CA HIS A 475 39.53 -0.92 -16.56
C HIS A 475 38.20 -0.76 -15.83
N ALA A 476 38.18 -1.02 -14.52
CA ALA A 476 37.08 -0.70 -13.60
C ALA A 476 36.99 0.81 -13.31
N SER A 477 35.92 1.28 -12.66
CA SER A 477 35.74 2.71 -12.33
C SER A 477 36.80 3.25 -11.37
N ASP A 478 37.37 2.40 -10.52
CA ASP A 478 38.47 2.74 -9.62
C ASP A 478 39.85 2.79 -10.33
N GLY A 479 39.89 2.51 -11.63
CA GLY A 479 41.09 2.47 -12.45
C GLY A 479 41.85 1.14 -12.39
N THR A 480 41.30 0.11 -11.75
CA THR A 480 41.87 -1.24 -11.75
C THR A 480 41.86 -1.81 -13.18
N PHE A 481 43.01 -2.31 -13.64
CA PHE A 481 43.11 -3.02 -14.92
C PHE A 481 42.45 -4.39 -14.83
N LEU A 482 41.55 -4.68 -15.75
CA LEU A 482 40.81 -5.95 -15.83
C LEU A 482 41.46 -6.87 -16.87
N GLU A 483 41.42 -6.47 -18.15
CA GLU A 483 41.88 -7.31 -19.26
C GLU A 483 42.28 -6.46 -20.48
N SER A 484 43.05 -7.05 -21.43
CA SER A 484 43.31 -6.48 -22.75
C SER A 484 42.65 -7.31 -23.86
N ILE A 485 41.92 -6.66 -24.76
CA ILE A 485 41.35 -7.25 -25.98
C ILE A 485 42.31 -7.00 -27.13
N THR A 486 42.71 -8.04 -27.85
CA THR A 486 43.54 -7.93 -29.07
C THR A 486 42.77 -8.44 -30.27
N ILE A 487 42.73 -7.65 -31.33
CA ILE A 487 42.07 -7.94 -32.61
C ILE A 487 43.16 -8.02 -33.67
N ASP A 488 43.38 -9.21 -34.24
CA ASP A 488 44.42 -9.39 -35.25
C ASP A 488 43.95 -8.80 -36.60
N ALA A 489 44.88 -8.29 -37.41
CA ALA A 489 44.59 -7.77 -38.75
C ALA A 489 43.90 -8.80 -39.67
N SER A 490 43.99 -10.09 -39.35
CA SER A 490 43.35 -11.19 -40.08
C SER A 490 41.96 -11.57 -39.57
N ASP A 491 41.53 -11.04 -38.44
CA ASP A 491 40.22 -11.34 -37.86
C ASP A 491 39.09 -10.78 -38.73
N ALA A 492 37.92 -11.43 -38.66
CA ALA A 492 36.77 -10.98 -39.41
C ALA A 492 36.19 -9.70 -38.79
N ILE A 493 35.68 -8.79 -39.63
CA ILE A 493 34.88 -7.66 -39.15
C ILE A 493 33.70 -8.20 -38.33
N ASP A 494 33.40 -7.55 -37.20
CA ASP A 494 32.39 -7.96 -36.22
C ASP A 494 32.67 -9.33 -35.54
N GLN A 495 33.92 -9.82 -35.56
CA GLN A 495 34.31 -10.95 -34.73
C GLN A 495 34.11 -10.63 -33.25
N THR A 496 33.54 -11.58 -32.52
CA THR A 496 33.23 -11.46 -31.10
C THR A 496 34.38 -12.00 -30.24
N TYR A 497 34.69 -11.28 -29.16
CA TYR A 497 35.68 -11.59 -28.14
C TYR A 497 34.99 -11.60 -26.78
N THR A 498 34.98 -12.74 -26.11
CA THR A 498 34.42 -12.85 -24.75
C THR A 498 35.44 -12.32 -23.74
N LEU A 499 34.98 -11.46 -22.84
CA LEU A 499 35.73 -10.89 -21.72
C LEU A 499 35.62 -11.81 -20.50
N ASP A 500 36.58 -11.71 -19.58
CA ASP A 500 36.60 -12.49 -18.34
C ASP A 500 35.34 -12.32 -17.48
N ASN A 501 34.63 -11.20 -17.61
CA ASN A 501 33.39 -10.90 -16.88
C ASN A 501 32.11 -11.33 -17.63
N GLY A 502 32.23 -12.18 -18.65
CA GLY A 502 31.11 -12.76 -19.41
C GLY A 502 30.50 -11.85 -20.48
N LEU A 503 30.91 -10.58 -20.56
CA LEU A 503 30.55 -9.70 -21.67
C LEU A 503 31.25 -10.14 -22.96
N GLU A 504 30.66 -9.78 -24.09
CA GLU A 504 31.17 -10.04 -25.42
C GLU A 504 31.42 -8.72 -26.12
N PHE A 505 32.59 -8.55 -26.72
CA PHE A 505 32.99 -7.36 -27.45
C PHE A 505 33.17 -7.68 -28.93
N SER A 506 32.73 -6.81 -29.82
CA SER A 506 32.99 -6.87 -31.26
C SER A 506 33.29 -5.49 -31.82
N LEU A 507 33.98 -5.44 -32.96
CA LEU A 507 34.35 -4.19 -33.60
C LEU A 507 33.96 -4.19 -35.08
N GLY A 508 33.16 -3.19 -35.46
CA GLY A 508 32.80 -2.94 -36.85
C GLY A 508 33.96 -2.45 -37.71
N ALA A 509 33.69 -2.27 -39.00
CA ALA A 509 34.67 -1.72 -39.94
C ALA A 509 34.98 -0.25 -39.63
N GLY A 510 36.25 0.13 -39.61
CA GLY A 510 36.68 1.52 -39.44
C GLY A 510 38.08 1.65 -38.85
N SER A 511 38.47 2.88 -38.53
CA SER A 511 39.77 3.21 -37.92
C SER A 511 39.64 3.52 -36.42
N LEU A 512 40.63 3.13 -35.63
CA LEU A 512 40.80 3.49 -34.22
C LEU A 512 41.90 4.55 -34.01
N ALA A 513 41.73 5.45 -33.04
CA ALA A 513 42.69 6.47 -32.62
C ALA A 513 43.28 6.11 -31.24
N LEU A 514 44.60 6.30 -31.07
CA LEU A 514 45.31 5.89 -29.84
C LEU A 514 44.87 6.69 -28.60
N ASN A 515 44.73 6.01 -27.47
CA ASN A 515 44.26 6.52 -26.17
C ASN A 515 42.82 7.04 -26.15
N GLU A 516 42.05 6.74 -27.19
CA GLU A 516 40.62 7.01 -27.15
C GLU A 516 39.93 6.07 -26.16
N THR A 517 38.95 6.59 -25.44
CA THR A 517 38.20 5.82 -24.45
C THR A 517 36.71 5.83 -24.71
N PHE A 518 36.05 4.75 -24.31
CA PHE A 518 34.60 4.72 -24.13
C PHE A 518 34.28 3.94 -22.86
N THR A 519 33.10 4.19 -22.29
CA THR A 519 32.67 3.57 -21.04
C THR A 519 31.41 2.73 -21.21
N LEU A 520 31.23 1.74 -20.35
CA LEU A 520 30.04 0.92 -20.19
C LEU A 520 29.72 0.85 -18.70
N ASP A 521 28.55 1.33 -18.29
CA ASP A 521 28.04 1.05 -16.95
C ASP A 521 27.54 -0.40 -16.90
N VAL A 522 28.06 -1.17 -15.95
CA VAL A 522 27.66 -2.54 -15.65
C VAL A 522 27.03 -2.57 -14.26
N ASN A 523 25.95 -3.31 -14.10
CA ASN A 523 25.26 -3.40 -12.84
C ASN A 523 25.10 -4.87 -12.45
N HIS A 524 25.53 -5.23 -11.25
CA HIS A 524 25.30 -6.58 -10.72
C HIS A 524 23.89 -6.75 -10.15
N THR A 525 23.14 -5.65 -10.02
CA THR A 525 21.77 -5.64 -9.50
C THR A 525 20.85 -4.99 -10.53
N VAL A 526 20.07 -5.80 -11.24
CA VAL A 526 18.94 -5.27 -12.01
C VAL A 526 17.79 -5.01 -11.02
N PRO A 527 17.07 -3.88 -11.12
CA PRO A 527 15.74 -3.80 -10.52
C PRO A 527 14.89 -4.86 -11.21
N THR A 528 14.62 -5.96 -10.51
CA THR A 528 13.72 -7.02 -11.00
C THR A 528 12.25 -6.62 -10.89
N ALA A 529 11.96 -5.38 -10.49
CA ALA A 529 10.60 -4.91 -10.37
C ALA A 529 9.99 -4.56 -11.73
N VAL A 530 8.77 -5.04 -11.98
CA VAL A 530 7.95 -4.66 -13.13
C VAL A 530 7.75 -3.15 -13.12
N ASN A 531 8.05 -2.49 -14.24
CA ASN A 531 7.77 -1.06 -14.37
C ASN A 531 6.49 -0.85 -15.20
N PRO A 532 5.35 -0.54 -14.55
CA PRO A 532 4.07 -0.49 -15.24
C PRO A 532 3.91 0.72 -16.17
N ASN A 533 4.85 1.67 -16.15
CA ASN A 533 4.83 2.86 -17.00
C ASN A 533 5.62 2.70 -18.31
N LEU A 534 6.44 1.65 -18.40
CA LEU A 534 7.33 1.42 -19.53
C LEU A 534 6.68 0.55 -20.61
N SER A 535 7.19 0.68 -21.83
CA SER A 535 6.61 0.08 -23.02
C SER A 535 6.91 -1.43 -23.11
N PHE A 536 5.99 -2.24 -23.62
CA PHE A 536 6.22 -3.68 -23.82
C PHE A 536 7.28 -3.98 -24.89
N ASP A 537 7.43 -3.10 -25.88
CA ASP A 537 8.51 -3.12 -26.88
C ASP A 537 9.74 -2.30 -26.47
N GLY A 538 9.75 -1.84 -25.22
CA GLY A 538 10.88 -1.16 -24.63
C GLY A 538 12.09 -2.08 -24.54
N VAL A 539 13.28 -1.47 -24.58
CA VAL A 539 14.55 -2.19 -24.46
C VAL A 539 15.37 -1.60 -23.32
N GLY A 540 16.12 -2.44 -22.61
CA GLY A 540 17.02 -2.01 -21.54
C GLY A 540 16.27 -1.28 -20.43
N ILE A 541 16.59 -0.03 -20.14
CA ILE A 541 15.93 0.73 -19.05
C ILE A 541 14.47 1.08 -19.37
N ASN A 542 14.08 1.05 -20.65
CA ASN A 542 12.75 1.48 -21.12
C ASN A 542 11.78 0.31 -21.30
N ASP A 543 12.22 -0.90 -20.98
CA ASP A 543 11.47 -2.16 -21.00
C ASP A 543 10.54 -2.25 -19.77
N ALA A 544 9.33 -2.76 -19.97
CA ALA A 544 8.33 -3.00 -18.93
C ALA A 544 8.79 -4.00 -17.84
N LYS A 545 9.89 -4.73 -18.05
CA LYS A 545 10.44 -5.71 -17.09
C LYS A 545 9.49 -6.86 -16.78
N ILE A 546 8.80 -7.30 -17.82
CA ILE A 546 8.02 -8.54 -17.79
C ILE A 546 8.98 -9.71 -18.05
N GLU A 547 8.75 -10.85 -17.37
CA GLU A 547 9.56 -12.07 -17.50
C GLU A 547 9.86 -12.43 -18.98
N ASP A 548 11.13 -12.72 -19.27
CA ASP A 548 11.67 -12.91 -20.63
C ASP A 548 10.98 -14.05 -21.42
N GLU A 549 10.30 -14.97 -20.73
CA GLU A 549 9.53 -16.05 -21.36
C GLU A 549 8.23 -15.57 -22.02
N PHE A 550 7.77 -14.35 -21.70
CA PHE A 550 6.54 -13.77 -22.21
C PHE A 550 6.83 -12.64 -23.19
N THR A 551 6.13 -12.67 -24.33
CA THR A 551 6.19 -11.58 -25.31
C THR A 551 4.78 -11.01 -25.49
N ILE A 552 4.65 -9.69 -25.30
CA ILE A 552 3.43 -8.96 -25.61
C ILE A 552 3.57 -8.34 -27.00
N THR A 553 2.57 -8.55 -27.84
CA THR A 553 2.53 -8.05 -29.22
C THR A 553 1.20 -7.36 -29.52
N ASP A 554 1.13 -6.66 -30.65
CA ASP A 554 -0.11 -6.06 -31.15
C ASP A 554 -1.24 -7.09 -31.24
N GLY A 555 -2.33 -6.85 -30.52
CA GLY A 555 -3.46 -7.75 -30.46
C GLY A 555 -4.60 -7.22 -29.61
N SER A 556 -5.36 -8.14 -29.03
CA SER A 556 -6.43 -7.83 -28.08
C SER A 556 -6.77 -9.02 -27.21
N PHE A 557 -7.41 -8.77 -26.08
CA PHE A 557 -8.11 -9.76 -25.28
C PHE A 557 -9.53 -9.28 -24.99
N GLN A 558 -10.36 -10.10 -24.35
CA GLN A 558 -11.74 -9.77 -24.00
C GLN A 558 -11.98 -9.81 -22.50
N ILE A 559 -12.70 -8.81 -21.99
CA ILE A 559 -13.24 -8.75 -20.63
C ILE A 559 -14.77 -8.72 -20.74
N ASN A 560 -15.45 -9.71 -20.16
CA ASN A 560 -16.91 -9.85 -20.23
C ASN A 560 -17.45 -9.81 -21.67
N GLY A 561 -16.66 -10.32 -22.64
CA GLY A 561 -16.97 -10.31 -24.07
C GLY A 561 -16.67 -8.99 -24.81
N ASN A 562 -16.20 -7.95 -24.12
CA ASN A 562 -15.77 -6.69 -24.74
C ASN A 562 -14.27 -6.73 -25.05
N SER A 563 -13.89 -6.29 -26.25
CA SER A 563 -12.49 -6.32 -26.70
C SER A 563 -11.68 -5.13 -26.17
N ILE A 564 -10.52 -5.42 -25.58
CA ILE A 564 -9.50 -4.47 -25.15
C ILE A 564 -8.30 -4.65 -26.08
N ALA A 565 -7.95 -3.60 -26.82
CA ALA A 565 -6.76 -3.59 -27.66
C ALA A 565 -5.49 -3.55 -26.80
N VAL A 566 -4.41 -4.15 -27.27
CA VAL A 566 -3.06 -4.06 -26.70
C VAL A 566 -2.10 -3.84 -27.86
N PHE A 567 -1.20 -2.86 -27.73
CA PHE A 567 -0.16 -2.56 -28.71
C PHE A 567 1.22 -2.85 -28.12
N ALA A 568 2.20 -3.16 -28.95
CA ALA A 568 3.57 -3.40 -28.51
C ALA A 568 4.17 -2.16 -27.82
N ASN A 569 3.74 -0.97 -28.23
CA ASN A 569 4.20 0.29 -27.65
C ASN A 569 3.35 0.77 -26.44
N ASP A 570 2.44 -0.06 -25.93
CA ASP A 570 1.69 0.19 -24.70
C ASP A 570 2.55 -0.14 -23.47
N SER A 571 2.17 0.43 -22.33
CA SER A 571 2.58 0.00 -20.98
C SER A 571 1.45 -0.71 -20.24
N ILE A 572 1.76 -1.38 -19.11
CA ILE A 572 0.72 -1.96 -18.23
C ILE A 572 -0.32 -0.89 -17.88
N ASN A 573 0.13 0.28 -17.40
CA ASN A 573 -0.77 1.37 -17.02
C ASN A 573 -1.62 1.86 -18.19
N SER A 574 -1.08 1.93 -19.40
CA SER A 574 -1.88 2.35 -20.57
C SER A 574 -2.97 1.33 -20.94
N VAL A 575 -2.75 0.04 -20.70
CA VAL A 575 -3.76 -1.01 -20.87
C VAL A 575 -4.79 -0.95 -19.75
N LEU A 576 -4.37 -0.78 -18.50
CA LEU A 576 -5.28 -0.61 -17.35
C LEU A 576 -6.17 0.63 -17.48
N ASP A 577 -5.59 1.75 -17.91
CA ASP A 577 -6.35 2.97 -18.23
C ASP A 577 -7.40 2.70 -19.31
N ARG A 578 -7.07 1.88 -20.31
CA ARG A 578 -8.00 1.49 -21.36
C ARG A 578 -9.15 0.64 -20.83
N ILE A 579 -8.88 -0.25 -19.87
CA ILE A 579 -9.91 -1.04 -19.16
C ILE A 579 -10.83 -0.09 -18.37
N ASN A 580 -10.25 0.76 -17.52
CA ASN A 580 -10.97 1.70 -16.66
C ASN A 580 -11.86 2.68 -17.46
N ASN A 581 -11.42 3.05 -18.68
CA ASN A 581 -12.16 3.96 -19.55
C ASN A 581 -13.14 3.25 -20.51
N ALA A 582 -13.16 1.91 -20.57
CA ALA A 582 -14.01 1.17 -21.51
C ALA A 582 -15.50 1.13 -21.09
N GLY A 583 -15.83 1.48 -19.83
CA GLY A 583 -17.20 1.49 -19.33
C GLY A 583 -17.82 0.08 -19.26
N ILE A 584 -17.00 -0.92 -18.92
CA ILE A 584 -17.34 -2.35 -18.92
C ILE A 584 -17.59 -2.94 -17.52
N ASP A 585 -17.91 -2.08 -16.54
CA ASP A 585 -18.20 -2.46 -15.15
C ASP A 585 -17.00 -3.14 -14.45
N VAL A 586 -15.77 -2.72 -14.78
CA VAL A 586 -14.54 -3.26 -14.21
C VAL A 586 -13.54 -2.10 -14.00
N THR A 587 -13.05 -1.98 -12.78
CA THR A 587 -11.87 -1.20 -12.42
C THR A 587 -10.66 -2.12 -12.32
N ALA A 588 -9.55 -1.75 -12.96
CA ALA A 588 -8.29 -2.49 -12.94
C ALA A 588 -7.15 -1.60 -12.42
N THR A 589 -6.33 -2.16 -11.53
CA THR A 589 -5.21 -1.49 -10.87
C THR A 589 -3.98 -2.38 -10.85
N PHE A 590 -2.80 -1.78 -10.96
CA PHE A 590 -1.52 -2.46 -10.70
C PHE A 590 -1.09 -2.18 -9.26
N ASP A 591 -0.84 -3.23 -8.51
CA ASP A 591 -0.27 -3.18 -7.17
C ASP A 591 1.24 -3.33 -7.27
N VAL A 592 1.96 -2.23 -7.08
CA VAL A 592 3.43 -2.19 -7.19
C VAL A 592 4.14 -3.01 -6.11
N ALA A 593 3.48 -3.25 -4.97
CA ALA A 593 4.10 -3.95 -3.85
C ALA A 593 4.06 -5.47 -4.01
N THR A 594 3.04 -5.97 -4.71
CA THR A 594 2.86 -7.40 -5.02
C THR A 594 3.04 -7.70 -6.51
N GLU A 595 3.41 -6.69 -7.31
CA GLU A 595 3.50 -6.72 -8.77
C GLU A 595 2.33 -7.43 -9.45
N THR A 596 1.12 -7.26 -8.92
CA THR A 596 -0.08 -7.94 -9.43
C THR A 596 -1.03 -6.96 -10.05
N ILE A 597 -1.81 -7.43 -11.02
CA ILE A 597 -2.99 -6.71 -11.51
C ILE A 597 -4.20 -7.21 -10.74
N VAL A 598 -4.99 -6.28 -10.21
CA VAL A 598 -6.29 -6.54 -9.58
C VAL A 598 -7.36 -5.91 -10.44
N MET A 599 -8.32 -6.70 -10.88
CA MET A 599 -9.55 -6.25 -11.54
C MET A 599 -10.72 -6.47 -10.58
N THR A 600 -11.53 -5.45 -10.38
CA THR A 600 -12.68 -5.46 -9.48
C THR A 600 -13.90 -4.95 -10.23
N ARG A 601 -15.04 -5.60 -10.07
CA ARG A 601 -16.31 -5.11 -10.60
C ARG A 601 -16.69 -3.78 -9.96
N ASP A 602 -17.27 -2.87 -10.74
CA ASP A 602 -17.80 -1.63 -10.18
C ASP A 602 -19.15 -1.87 -9.48
N THR A 603 -19.89 -2.89 -9.93
CA THR A 603 -21.15 -3.34 -9.34
C THR A 603 -20.94 -4.42 -8.28
N ILE A 604 -21.48 -4.21 -7.09
CA ILE A 604 -21.44 -5.15 -5.95
C ILE A 604 -22.40 -6.33 -6.21
N GLY A 605 -22.00 -7.55 -5.85
CA GLY A 605 -22.85 -8.75 -5.86
C GLY A 605 -22.34 -9.92 -6.71
N SER A 606 -22.69 -11.14 -6.27
CA SER A 606 -22.13 -12.43 -6.75
C SER A 606 -22.65 -12.94 -8.10
N GLN A 607 -23.44 -12.16 -8.84
CA GLN A 607 -24.09 -12.67 -10.05
C GLN A 607 -23.22 -12.55 -11.31
N HIS A 608 -22.10 -11.84 -11.26
CA HIS A 608 -21.32 -11.51 -12.45
C HIS A 608 -19.81 -11.70 -12.27
N ASP A 609 -19.28 -12.83 -12.76
CA ASP A 609 -17.83 -13.09 -12.86
C ASP A 609 -17.15 -12.07 -13.78
N ILE A 610 -15.87 -11.79 -13.54
CA ILE A 610 -15.02 -11.11 -14.53
C ILE A 610 -14.45 -12.20 -15.44
N VAL A 611 -14.95 -12.29 -16.67
CA VAL A 611 -14.52 -13.32 -17.62
C VAL A 611 -13.46 -12.76 -18.56
N LEU A 612 -12.25 -13.29 -18.44
CA LEU A 612 -11.13 -13.00 -19.34
C LEU A 612 -11.05 -14.08 -20.44
N SER A 613 -10.90 -13.68 -21.70
CA SER A 613 -10.83 -14.64 -22.82
C SER A 613 -10.21 -14.07 -24.09
N ASN A 614 -9.97 -14.95 -25.07
CA ASN A 614 -9.61 -14.59 -26.45
C ASN A 614 -8.39 -13.64 -26.57
N ASP A 615 -7.36 -13.86 -25.74
CA ASP A 615 -6.13 -13.10 -25.83
C ASP A 615 -5.31 -13.52 -27.06
N THR A 616 -5.03 -12.53 -27.90
CA THR A 616 -4.19 -12.62 -29.10
C THR A 616 -2.91 -11.79 -28.99
N SER A 617 -2.80 -10.98 -27.93
CA SER A 617 -1.67 -10.10 -27.65
C SER A 617 -0.58 -10.76 -26.80
N GLY A 618 -0.95 -11.77 -26.00
CA GLY A 618 -0.07 -12.39 -25.00
C GLY A 618 -0.08 -11.68 -23.64
N PHE A 619 -0.82 -10.56 -23.52
CA PHE A 619 -0.91 -9.76 -22.31
C PHE A 619 -1.43 -10.53 -21.08
N LEU A 620 -2.45 -11.39 -21.24
CA LEU A 620 -3.00 -12.13 -20.10
C LEU A 620 -2.02 -13.16 -19.55
N ALA A 621 -1.26 -13.82 -20.42
CA ALA A 621 -0.22 -14.76 -19.98
C ALA A 621 0.93 -14.02 -19.31
N ALA A 622 1.41 -12.94 -19.93
CA ALA A 622 2.48 -12.08 -19.42
C ALA A 622 2.17 -11.46 -18.05
N THR A 623 0.90 -11.19 -17.77
CA THR A 623 0.45 -10.59 -16.50
C THR A 623 -0.14 -11.59 -15.52
N LYS A 624 0.00 -12.89 -15.81
CA LYS A 624 -0.49 -14.01 -14.97
C LYS A 624 -2.00 -13.97 -14.70
N LEU A 625 -2.77 -13.48 -15.67
CA LEU A 625 -4.23 -13.36 -15.62
C LEU A 625 -4.97 -14.45 -16.40
N ASP A 626 -4.29 -15.25 -17.21
CA ASP A 626 -4.89 -16.29 -18.07
C ASP A 626 -5.58 -17.43 -17.29
N ASN A 627 -5.13 -17.70 -16.07
CA ASN A 627 -5.67 -18.71 -15.16
C ASN A 627 -6.26 -18.11 -13.86
N ALA A 628 -6.37 -16.79 -13.79
CA ALA A 628 -6.90 -16.10 -12.62
C ALA A 628 -8.37 -16.48 -12.38
N THR A 629 -8.67 -16.98 -11.18
CA THR A 629 -10.04 -17.33 -10.79
C THR A 629 -10.73 -16.11 -10.17
N SER A 630 -11.99 -15.86 -10.54
CA SER A 630 -12.78 -14.83 -9.89
C SER A 630 -13.07 -15.23 -8.43
N GLU A 631 -12.70 -14.35 -7.50
CA GLU A 631 -13.17 -14.42 -6.13
C GLU A 631 -14.54 -13.74 -6.07
N VAL A 632 -15.58 -14.55 -5.88
CA VAL A 632 -16.95 -14.07 -5.78
C VAL A 632 -17.10 -13.28 -4.48
N GLY A 633 -17.38 -12.00 -4.62
CA GLY A 633 -17.72 -11.13 -3.52
C GLY A 633 -19.08 -11.47 -2.89
N GLY A 634 -19.20 -11.36 -1.58
CA GLY A 634 -20.48 -11.50 -0.89
C GLY A 634 -21.47 -10.42 -1.33
N GLY A 635 -22.74 -10.79 -1.49
CA GLY A 635 -23.79 -9.81 -1.78
C GLY A 635 -24.16 -9.00 -0.55
N ASP A 636 -24.72 -7.81 -0.77
CA ASP A 636 -25.32 -6.92 0.23
C ASP A 636 -26.84 -7.13 0.36
N GLU A 637 -27.53 -6.32 1.18
CA GLU A 637 -28.99 -6.37 1.32
C GLU A 637 -29.78 -6.01 0.05
N ASN A 638 -29.12 -5.38 -0.93
CA ASN A 638 -29.70 -4.99 -2.23
C ASN A 638 -29.45 -6.03 -3.33
N SER A 639 -28.63 -7.03 -3.06
CA SER A 639 -28.32 -8.11 -3.99
C SER A 639 -29.50 -9.09 -4.09
N PRO A 640 -29.76 -9.71 -5.27
CA PRO A 640 -30.81 -10.71 -5.40
C PRO A 640 -30.64 -11.84 -4.37
N LEU A 641 -31.72 -12.25 -3.70
CA LEU A 641 -31.64 -13.21 -2.59
C LEU A 641 -30.91 -14.51 -2.95
N ALA A 642 -31.03 -15.00 -4.19
CA ALA A 642 -30.35 -16.22 -4.66
C ALA A 642 -28.83 -16.11 -4.69
N SER A 643 -28.29 -14.89 -4.67
CA SER A 643 -26.87 -14.57 -4.71
C SER A 643 -26.23 -14.59 -3.30
N LEU A 644 -27.05 -14.61 -2.25
CA LEU A 644 -26.64 -14.58 -0.86
C LEU A 644 -26.49 -16.00 -0.32
N SER A 645 -25.30 -16.36 0.18
CA SER A 645 -24.98 -17.71 0.65
C SER A 645 -25.89 -18.18 1.79
N PHE A 646 -26.25 -17.27 2.71
CA PHE A 646 -27.17 -17.56 3.81
C PHE A 646 -28.64 -17.72 3.35
N MET A 647 -28.97 -17.33 2.12
CA MET A 647 -30.29 -17.50 1.50
C MET A 647 -30.37 -18.73 0.57
N SER A 648 -29.33 -19.58 0.50
CA SER A 648 -29.27 -20.72 -0.43
C SER A 648 -30.40 -21.76 -0.24
N GLY A 649 -31.07 -21.75 0.91
CA GLY A 649 -32.22 -22.61 1.22
C GLY A 649 -33.59 -21.99 0.90
N VAL A 650 -33.62 -20.74 0.43
CA VAL A 650 -34.84 -19.97 0.17
C VAL A 650 -35.32 -20.19 -1.26
N THR A 651 -36.63 -20.29 -1.44
CA THR A 651 -37.28 -20.42 -2.75
C THR A 651 -38.28 -19.31 -3.02
N SER A 652 -38.42 -18.88 -4.28
CA SER A 652 -39.43 -17.90 -4.69
C SER A 652 -40.83 -18.37 -4.29
N GLY A 653 -41.67 -17.44 -3.82
CA GLY A 653 -42.99 -17.79 -3.33
C GLY A 653 -43.64 -16.64 -2.58
N SER A 654 -44.36 -16.96 -1.51
CA SER A 654 -44.98 -15.96 -0.65
C SER A 654 -44.88 -16.32 0.82
N LEU A 655 -44.51 -15.36 1.66
CA LEU A 655 -44.71 -15.46 3.11
C LEU A 655 -46.06 -14.82 3.50
N ASN A 656 -46.53 -15.12 4.70
CA ASN A 656 -47.75 -14.53 5.26
C ASN A 656 -47.43 -13.76 6.54
N VAL A 657 -47.88 -12.51 6.60
CA VAL A 657 -47.76 -11.63 7.77
C VAL A 657 -49.16 -11.12 8.08
N ASN A 658 -49.68 -11.44 9.27
CA ASN A 658 -51.03 -11.04 9.70
C ASN A 658 -52.15 -11.40 8.72
N GLY A 659 -52.02 -12.51 8.00
CA GLY A 659 -52.99 -12.94 6.99
C GLY A 659 -52.75 -12.34 5.59
N VAL A 660 -51.87 -11.36 5.44
CA VAL A 660 -51.47 -10.76 4.17
C VAL A 660 -50.36 -11.57 3.51
N SER A 661 -50.52 -11.88 2.21
CA SER A 661 -49.51 -12.60 1.43
C SER A 661 -48.52 -11.64 0.79
N VAL A 662 -47.24 -11.76 1.13
CA VAL A 662 -46.13 -10.99 0.56
C VAL A 662 -45.34 -11.90 -0.37
N THR A 663 -45.40 -11.63 -1.67
CA THR A 663 -44.72 -12.43 -2.71
C THR A 663 -43.32 -11.91 -2.98
N PHE A 664 -42.39 -12.82 -3.27
CA PHE A 664 -41.03 -12.49 -3.70
C PHE A 664 -40.43 -13.55 -4.64
N ASP A 665 -39.48 -13.13 -5.46
CA ASP A 665 -38.68 -13.97 -6.35
C ASP A 665 -37.18 -13.86 -6.02
N VAL A 666 -36.55 -14.97 -5.65
CA VAL A 666 -35.15 -14.96 -5.20
C VAL A 666 -34.16 -14.52 -6.28
N ASN A 667 -34.52 -14.58 -7.55
CA ASN A 667 -33.64 -14.16 -8.64
C ASN A 667 -33.78 -12.66 -8.99
N VAL A 668 -34.79 -11.99 -8.44
CA VAL A 668 -35.15 -10.62 -8.81
C VAL A 668 -35.14 -9.70 -7.59
N ASP A 669 -35.75 -10.14 -6.50
CA ASP A 669 -35.91 -9.35 -5.29
C ASP A 669 -34.68 -9.51 -4.39
N SER A 670 -34.33 -8.40 -3.73
CA SER A 670 -33.32 -8.32 -2.67
C SER A 670 -33.92 -8.50 -1.26
N LEU A 671 -33.09 -8.48 -0.22
CA LEU A 671 -33.59 -8.49 1.16
C LEU A 671 -34.38 -7.21 1.46
N GLU A 672 -33.84 -6.06 1.05
CA GLU A 672 -34.51 -4.76 1.19
C GLU A 672 -35.87 -4.75 0.47
N ASP A 673 -35.94 -5.25 -0.78
CA ASP A 673 -37.20 -5.30 -1.53
C ASP A 673 -38.29 -6.10 -0.81
N VAL A 674 -37.94 -7.17 -0.10
CA VAL A 674 -38.90 -7.98 0.64
C VAL A 674 -39.35 -7.28 1.91
N LEU A 675 -38.46 -6.60 2.63
CA LEU A 675 -38.77 -5.86 3.85
C LEU A 675 -39.63 -4.63 3.54
N GLU A 676 -39.27 -3.82 2.54
CA GLU A 676 -40.08 -2.68 2.08
C GLU A 676 -41.49 -3.13 1.65
N ARG A 677 -41.58 -4.30 1.04
CA ARG A 677 -42.86 -4.87 0.62
C ARG A 677 -43.71 -5.34 1.81
N ILE A 678 -43.10 -5.76 2.92
CA ILE A 678 -43.82 -6.01 4.18
C ILE A 678 -44.36 -4.69 4.74
N ASP A 679 -43.53 -3.65 4.83
CA ASP A 679 -43.91 -2.31 5.31
C ASP A 679 -45.08 -1.72 4.53
N ILE A 680 -45.04 -1.85 3.19
CA ILE A 680 -46.07 -1.27 2.32
C ILE A 680 -47.37 -2.10 2.35
N LEU A 681 -47.29 -3.43 2.36
CA LEU A 681 -48.46 -4.29 2.17
C LEU A 681 -49.18 -4.66 3.47
N VAL A 682 -48.53 -4.55 4.63
CA VAL A 682 -49.05 -5.05 5.91
C VAL A 682 -49.28 -3.88 6.87
N PRO A 683 -50.51 -3.36 6.97
CA PRO A 683 -50.81 -2.27 7.88
C PRO A 683 -50.45 -2.62 9.33
N GLY A 684 -49.77 -1.72 10.01
CA GLY A 684 -49.42 -1.88 11.42
C GLY A 684 -48.19 -2.75 11.67
N VAL A 685 -47.40 -3.07 10.64
CA VAL A 685 -46.15 -3.83 10.75
C VAL A 685 -45.03 -3.04 10.07
N ASP A 686 -43.91 -2.93 10.77
CA ASP A 686 -42.65 -2.38 10.27
C ASP A 686 -41.60 -3.52 10.23
N ALA A 687 -40.78 -3.56 9.19
CA ALA A 687 -39.76 -4.53 8.88
C ALA A 687 -38.49 -3.79 8.46
N ASP A 688 -37.38 -4.05 9.16
CA ASP A 688 -36.15 -3.28 9.02
C ASP A 688 -34.94 -4.22 9.04
N PHE A 689 -33.86 -3.78 8.39
CA PHE A 689 -32.55 -4.43 8.41
C PHE A 689 -31.51 -3.49 9.00
N ASP A 690 -30.90 -3.91 10.11
CA ASP A 690 -29.81 -3.18 10.74
C ASP A 690 -28.48 -3.70 10.17
N SER A 691 -27.90 -2.97 9.23
CA SER A 691 -26.65 -3.33 8.56
C SER A 691 -25.42 -3.39 9.48
N GLN A 692 -25.45 -2.71 10.63
CA GLN A 692 -24.35 -2.75 11.62
C GLN A 692 -24.36 -4.04 12.44
N THR A 693 -25.55 -4.57 12.70
CA THR A 693 -25.73 -5.77 13.53
C THR A 693 -26.06 -7.01 12.70
N GLY A 694 -26.34 -6.85 11.41
CA GLY A 694 -26.81 -7.91 10.52
C GLY A 694 -28.18 -8.45 10.95
N LEU A 695 -29.00 -7.67 11.66
CA LEU A 695 -30.25 -8.15 12.24
C LEU A 695 -31.44 -7.67 11.42
N VAL A 696 -32.28 -8.60 10.99
CA VAL A 696 -33.63 -8.30 10.46
C VAL A 696 -34.60 -8.25 11.63
N SER A 697 -35.40 -7.19 11.70
CA SER A 697 -36.44 -7.00 12.71
C SER A 697 -37.79 -6.81 12.05
N ILE A 698 -38.80 -7.56 12.48
CA ILE A 698 -40.21 -7.35 12.08
C ILE A 698 -41.01 -7.09 13.36
N PHE A 699 -41.68 -5.95 13.46
CA PHE A 699 -42.42 -5.55 14.65
C PHE A 699 -43.76 -4.88 14.31
N GLY A 700 -44.71 -5.01 15.22
CA GLY A 700 -46.02 -4.41 15.11
C GLY A 700 -45.98 -3.01 15.68
N THR A 701 -46.58 -2.05 15.00
CA THR A 701 -46.67 -0.65 15.45
C THR A 701 -47.88 -0.40 16.37
N GLY A 702 -48.66 -1.43 16.68
CA GLY A 702 -49.84 -1.39 17.56
C GLY A 702 -49.89 -2.49 18.63
N SER A 703 -51.01 -2.59 19.35
CA SER A 703 -51.24 -3.63 20.38
C SER A 703 -51.77 -4.95 19.80
N GLU A 704 -51.49 -5.23 18.52
CA GLU A 704 -51.98 -6.40 17.81
C GLU A 704 -50.89 -7.48 17.72
N ASP A 705 -51.29 -8.75 17.84
CA ASP A 705 -50.38 -9.87 17.67
C ASP A 705 -49.84 -9.90 16.24
N ILE A 706 -48.58 -10.33 16.08
CA ILE A 706 -47.98 -10.58 14.76
C ILE A 706 -48.02 -12.07 14.48
N ASN A 707 -48.69 -12.50 13.43
CA ASN A 707 -48.67 -13.87 12.95
C ASN A 707 -47.77 -13.96 11.71
N LEU A 708 -46.65 -14.68 11.84
CA LEU A 708 -45.69 -14.91 10.76
C LEU A 708 -45.74 -16.36 10.28
N SER A 709 -45.84 -16.54 8.96
CA SER A 709 -45.70 -17.86 8.32
C SER A 709 -44.80 -17.77 7.11
N SER A 710 -43.81 -18.67 6.99
CA SER A 710 -42.87 -18.68 5.86
C SER A 710 -43.51 -19.14 4.54
N GLY A 711 -44.75 -19.64 4.57
CA GLY A 711 -45.42 -20.16 3.37
C GLY A 711 -44.70 -21.34 2.71
N GLY A 712 -43.74 -21.97 3.40
CA GLY A 712 -42.89 -23.04 2.87
C GLY A 712 -41.70 -22.55 2.05
N THR A 713 -41.43 -21.25 1.99
CA THR A 713 -40.33 -20.67 1.21
C THR A 713 -38.96 -20.79 1.86
N GLY A 714 -38.90 -20.97 3.19
CA GLY A 714 -37.67 -20.97 3.98
C GLY A 714 -37.11 -19.58 4.31
N PHE A 715 -37.78 -18.50 3.88
CA PHE A 715 -37.29 -17.12 4.02
C PHE A 715 -37.11 -16.69 5.48
N LEU A 716 -38.15 -16.86 6.32
CA LEU A 716 -38.09 -16.44 7.74
C LEU A 716 -36.99 -17.19 8.48
N GLU A 717 -36.85 -18.48 8.19
CA GLU A 717 -35.83 -19.33 8.77
C GLU A 717 -34.42 -18.88 8.38
N ALA A 718 -34.21 -18.45 7.12
CA ALA A 718 -32.93 -17.93 6.62
C ALA A 718 -32.52 -16.61 7.28
N ILE A 719 -33.48 -15.74 7.62
CA ILE A 719 -33.24 -14.50 8.39
C ILE A 719 -33.33 -14.72 9.91
N ASN A 720 -33.30 -15.97 10.37
CA ASN A 720 -33.36 -16.37 11.77
C ASN A 720 -34.62 -15.90 12.55
N ILE A 721 -35.76 -15.75 11.86
CA ILE A 721 -37.07 -15.50 12.46
C ILE A 721 -37.88 -16.81 12.48
N THR A 722 -38.41 -17.17 13.64
CA THR A 722 -39.21 -18.40 13.77
C THR A 722 -40.66 -18.13 13.33
N PRO A 723 -41.25 -18.88 12.39
CA PRO A 723 -42.67 -18.74 12.08
C PRO A 723 -43.54 -18.99 13.32
N GLY A 724 -44.57 -18.17 13.53
CA GLY A 724 -45.48 -18.31 14.67
C GLY A 724 -46.29 -17.06 15.00
N LEU A 725 -47.10 -17.19 16.05
CA LEU A 725 -47.81 -16.09 16.68
C LEU A 725 -46.89 -15.41 17.71
N TYR A 726 -46.68 -14.12 17.54
CA TYR A 726 -45.98 -13.23 18.44
C TYR A 726 -47.02 -12.34 19.12
N GLU A 727 -47.31 -12.64 20.38
CA GLU A 727 -48.29 -11.89 21.15
C GLU A 727 -47.82 -10.44 21.33
N ALA A 728 -48.73 -9.49 21.15
CA ALA A 728 -48.46 -8.11 21.51
C ALA A 728 -48.09 -8.04 22.98
N VAL A 729 -47.13 -7.18 23.34
CA VAL A 729 -46.91 -6.86 24.74
C VAL A 729 -48.14 -6.10 25.24
N GLU A 730 -49.12 -6.81 25.78
CA GLU A 730 -50.10 -6.18 26.66
C GLU A 730 -49.32 -5.58 27.82
N GLU A 731 -49.14 -4.26 27.81
CA GLU A 731 -48.84 -3.54 29.03
C GLU A 731 -49.97 -3.88 29.99
N GLN A 732 -49.73 -4.81 30.90
CA GLN A 732 -50.66 -5.24 31.93
C GLN A 732 -51.22 -3.99 32.61
N VAL A 733 -52.43 -3.58 32.21
CA VAL A 733 -53.28 -2.64 32.94
C VAL A 733 -53.86 -3.39 34.15
N GLY A 734 -52.97 -3.97 34.95
CA GLY A 734 -53.22 -4.56 36.25
C GLY A 734 -53.14 -3.45 37.29
N GLY A 735 -54.30 -2.90 37.64
CA GLY A 735 -54.51 -1.72 38.48
C GLY A 735 -53.46 -1.44 39.56
N SER A 736 -52.70 -0.35 39.39
CA SER A 736 -52.18 0.49 40.48
C SER A 736 -51.64 1.83 39.96
N ARG A 737 -52.50 2.85 40.00
CA ARG A 737 -52.19 4.30 39.94
C ARG A 737 -51.28 4.75 38.79
N ARG A 738 -51.91 5.17 37.68
CA ARG A 738 -51.46 6.22 36.72
C ARG A 738 -50.08 6.82 37.03
N ARG A 739 -49.00 6.15 36.63
CA ARG A 739 -47.62 6.66 36.63
C ARG A 739 -47.18 6.74 35.17
N GLY A 740 -46.43 7.79 34.83
CA GLY A 740 -45.80 7.91 33.50
C GLY A 740 -44.68 6.89 33.32
N TYR A 741 -43.70 7.19 32.48
CA TYR A 741 -42.64 6.25 32.13
C TYR A 741 -41.91 5.66 33.33
N SER A 742 -41.56 4.37 33.21
CA SER A 742 -40.73 3.68 34.19
C SER A 742 -39.36 4.34 34.33
N MET A 743 -38.64 4.05 35.42
CA MET A 743 -37.31 4.62 35.65
C MET A 743 -36.27 4.19 34.60
N SER A 744 -36.42 3.02 33.97
CA SER A 744 -35.56 2.56 32.86
C SER A 744 -35.95 3.27 31.59
N THR A 745 -37.21 3.14 31.15
CA THR A 745 -37.74 3.77 29.93
C THR A 745 -37.40 5.25 29.89
N ARG A 746 -37.60 5.96 31.00
CA ARG A 746 -37.25 7.37 31.09
C ARG A 746 -35.77 7.66 30.87
N ARG A 747 -34.87 6.88 31.47
CA ARG A 747 -33.41 7.10 31.30
C ARG A 747 -33.00 6.87 29.86
N ASP A 748 -33.62 5.89 29.23
CA ASP A 748 -33.34 5.50 27.87
C ASP A 748 -33.90 6.53 26.88
N THR A 749 -35.14 7.00 27.07
CA THR A 749 -35.72 8.12 26.30
C THR A 749 -34.88 9.39 26.46
N VAL A 750 -34.45 9.73 27.68
CA VAL A 750 -33.59 10.91 27.92
C VAL A 750 -32.26 10.77 27.17
N ARG A 751 -31.67 9.56 27.14
CA ARG A 751 -30.44 9.30 26.40
C ARG A 751 -30.65 9.44 24.89
N ALA A 752 -31.72 8.86 24.35
CA ALA A 752 -32.05 8.95 22.93
C ALA A 752 -32.25 10.41 22.48
N ILE A 753 -33.05 11.19 23.23
CA ILE A 753 -33.28 12.61 22.96
C ILE A 753 -31.98 13.42 23.06
N LYS A 754 -31.07 13.07 23.98
CA LYS A 754 -29.75 13.71 24.07
C LYS A 754 -28.85 13.41 22.88
N THR A 755 -28.89 12.19 22.37
CA THR A 755 -28.16 11.80 21.16
C THR A 755 -28.71 12.53 19.95
N PHE A 756 -30.03 12.54 19.78
CA PHE A 756 -30.72 13.32 18.75
C PHE A 756 -30.36 14.81 18.82
N ALA A 757 -30.40 15.41 20.01
CA ALA A 757 -30.03 16.82 20.20
C ALA A 757 -28.64 17.15 19.63
N ARG A 758 -27.67 16.26 19.84
CA ARG A 758 -26.30 16.44 19.36
C ARG A 758 -26.23 16.43 17.83
N HIS A 759 -26.82 15.41 17.20
CA HIS A 759 -26.75 15.26 15.74
C HIS A 759 -27.62 16.28 15.02
N PHE A 760 -28.79 16.61 15.58
CA PHE A 760 -29.62 17.69 15.09
C PHE A 760 -28.87 19.02 15.14
N ASN A 761 -28.28 19.38 16.29
CA ASN A 761 -27.50 20.62 16.38
C ASN A 761 -26.26 20.63 15.45
N ALA A 762 -25.65 19.47 15.18
CA ALA A 762 -24.51 19.38 14.26
C ALA A 762 -24.88 19.84 12.84
N ILE A 763 -26.08 19.51 12.35
CA ILE A 763 -26.60 19.99 11.05
C ILE A 763 -26.69 21.53 11.01
N PHE A 764 -26.95 22.19 12.14
CA PHE A 764 -27.15 23.63 12.24
C PHE A 764 -25.90 24.44 12.69
N HIS A 765 -24.87 23.80 13.24
CA HIS A 765 -23.77 24.47 13.97
C HIS A 765 -22.46 24.64 13.17
N ASP A 766 -22.43 24.48 11.84
CA ASP A 766 -21.17 24.60 11.10
C ASP A 766 -20.53 26.00 11.27
N LYS A 767 -19.42 26.04 12.03
CA LYS A 767 -18.72 27.25 12.50
C LYS A 767 -18.00 28.00 11.38
N ASN A 768 -17.87 27.41 10.20
CA ASN A 768 -17.36 28.08 9.02
C ASN A 768 -18.48 28.81 8.26
N ALA A 769 -19.04 29.80 8.93
CA ALA A 769 -19.73 30.96 8.36
C ALA A 769 -20.57 30.68 7.11
N TYR A 770 -21.85 30.32 7.27
CA TYR A 770 -22.97 30.78 6.40
C TYR A 770 -22.68 30.91 4.89
N ARG A 771 -21.82 30.05 4.34
CA ARG A 771 -21.39 30.07 2.94
C ARG A 771 -22.20 29.02 2.23
N ALA A 772 -23.42 29.42 1.90
CA ALA A 772 -24.17 29.03 0.71
C ALA A 772 -24.04 27.58 0.23
N ASP A 773 -24.02 26.56 1.10
CA ASP A 773 -24.33 25.19 0.70
C ASP A 773 -25.86 25.13 0.48
N PRO A 774 -26.34 25.09 -0.77
CA PRO A 774 -27.77 25.14 -1.05
C PRO A 774 -28.49 23.89 -0.54
N PHE A 775 -27.77 22.77 -0.45
CA PHE A 775 -28.29 21.48 -0.04
C PHE A 775 -28.51 21.44 1.48
N LEU A 776 -27.50 21.80 2.29
CA LEU A 776 -27.66 21.91 3.74
C LEU A 776 -28.69 22.97 4.13
N ASN A 777 -28.78 24.08 3.39
CA ASN A 777 -29.81 25.09 3.63
C ASN A 777 -31.22 24.56 3.34
N LYS A 778 -31.39 23.73 2.29
CA LYS A 778 -32.67 23.08 2.02
C LYS A 778 -33.06 22.14 3.17
N ILE A 779 -32.15 21.29 3.62
CA ILE A 779 -32.40 20.36 4.74
C ILE A 779 -32.75 21.12 6.02
N ARG A 780 -31.98 22.15 6.37
CA ARG A 780 -32.26 22.99 7.55
C ARG A 780 -33.66 23.58 7.49
N ASN A 781 -34.06 24.12 6.33
CA ASN A 781 -35.40 24.68 6.13
C ASN A 781 -36.49 23.60 6.24
N ASP A 782 -36.29 22.44 5.63
CA ASP A 782 -37.24 21.34 5.65
C ASP A 782 -37.41 20.77 7.09
N LEU A 783 -36.31 20.60 7.82
CA LEU A 783 -36.33 20.19 9.23
C LEU A 783 -37.01 21.24 10.14
N SER A 784 -36.73 22.53 9.93
CA SER A 784 -37.41 23.62 10.64
C SER A 784 -38.90 23.65 10.33
N ALA A 785 -39.30 23.32 9.09
CA ALA A 785 -40.69 23.23 8.70
C ALA A 785 -41.40 22.07 9.41
N SER A 786 -40.79 20.87 9.45
CA SER A 786 -41.34 19.71 10.17
C SER A 786 -41.59 20.02 11.65
N VAL A 787 -40.64 20.71 12.29
CA VAL A 787 -40.80 21.16 13.69
C VAL A 787 -41.96 22.18 13.79
N SER A 788 -41.99 23.20 12.93
CA SER A 788 -43.02 24.25 12.99
C SER A 788 -44.44 23.70 12.77
N GLU A 789 -44.59 22.67 11.93
CA GLU A 789 -45.87 22.05 11.60
C GLU A 789 -46.43 21.26 12.79
N VAL A 790 -45.60 20.44 13.45
CA VAL A 790 -46.01 19.65 14.63
C VAL A 790 -46.35 20.53 15.82
N PHE A 791 -45.59 21.61 16.04
CA PHE A 791 -45.80 22.50 17.19
C PHE A 791 -46.83 23.63 16.92
N GLY A 792 -47.37 23.72 15.70
CA GLY A 792 -48.50 24.61 15.37
C GLY A 792 -48.24 26.11 15.51
N ALA A 793 -46.97 26.55 15.51
CA ALA A 793 -46.60 27.94 15.74
C ALA A 793 -45.76 28.50 14.58
N SER A 794 -46.12 29.71 14.12
CA SER A 794 -45.33 30.50 13.17
C SER A 794 -44.34 31.36 13.93
N GLY A 795 -43.23 30.77 14.37
CA GLY A 795 -42.19 31.45 15.14
C GLY A 795 -40.86 30.70 15.10
N GLN A 796 -39.75 31.42 15.22
CA GLN A 796 -38.39 30.87 15.15
C GLN A 796 -37.97 30.14 16.43
N ASP A 797 -38.68 30.36 17.56
CA ASP A 797 -38.36 29.75 18.84
C ASP A 797 -39.61 29.08 19.43
N LEU A 798 -39.49 27.83 19.87
CA LEU A 798 -40.56 26.95 20.32
C LEU A 798 -40.21 26.35 21.66
N GLU A 799 -41.13 26.34 22.64
CA GLU A 799 -40.96 25.70 23.93
C GLU A 799 -42.17 24.81 24.23
N THR A 800 -41.92 23.56 24.62
CA THR A 800 -42.94 22.56 24.91
C THR A 800 -43.27 22.48 26.40
N GLY A 801 -44.47 22.02 26.76
CA GLY A 801 -44.86 21.83 28.16
C GLY A 801 -44.07 20.73 28.88
N ILE A 802 -43.26 19.96 28.15
CA ILE A 802 -42.35 18.93 28.65
C ILE A 802 -40.91 19.42 28.80
N GLY A 803 -40.64 20.70 28.52
CA GLY A 803 -39.35 21.36 28.74
C GLY A 803 -38.36 21.29 27.58
N LEU A 804 -38.77 20.75 26.42
CA LEU A 804 -37.96 20.78 25.20
C LEU A 804 -38.16 22.11 24.46
N ALA A 805 -37.09 22.68 23.92
CA ALA A 805 -37.16 23.90 23.15
C ALA A 805 -36.33 23.86 21.87
N PHE A 806 -36.82 24.51 20.82
CA PHE A 806 -36.10 24.75 19.57
C PHE A 806 -35.90 26.26 19.38
N GLU A 807 -34.68 26.73 19.12
CA GLU A 807 -34.32 28.13 18.91
C GLU A 807 -33.61 28.29 17.55
N PHE A 808 -34.39 28.48 16.49
CA PHE A 808 -33.87 28.65 15.12
C PHE A 808 -33.36 30.07 14.86
N SER A 809 -33.67 31.03 15.74
CA SER A 809 -33.29 32.44 15.58
C SER A 809 -31.79 32.69 15.80
N ASN A 810 -31.11 31.83 16.56
CA ASN A 810 -29.68 31.92 16.84
C ASN A 810 -28.99 30.54 16.78
N PRO A 811 -28.79 29.97 15.57
CA PRO A 811 -28.27 28.61 15.40
C PRO A 811 -26.83 28.42 15.88
N ALA A 812 -26.09 29.51 16.14
CA ALA A 812 -24.71 29.46 16.60
C ALA A 812 -24.55 28.84 18.00
N ASP A 813 -25.61 28.88 18.83
CA ASP A 813 -25.61 28.32 20.18
C ASP A 813 -26.28 26.92 20.26
N GLY A 814 -26.68 26.38 19.10
CA GLY A 814 -27.46 25.15 18.99
C GLY A 814 -28.97 25.45 18.88
N VAL A 815 -29.64 24.72 18.00
CA VAL A 815 -31.05 24.97 17.63
C VAL A 815 -32.02 24.16 18.47
N PHE A 816 -31.59 23.07 19.10
CA PHE A 816 -32.38 22.30 20.05
C PHE A 816 -31.69 22.31 21.41
N ASP A 817 -32.30 22.98 22.40
CA ASP A 817 -31.76 23.06 23.75
C ASP A 817 -32.09 21.78 24.53
N PHE A 818 -31.05 20.99 24.79
CA PHE A 818 -31.11 19.85 25.68
C PHE A 818 -29.94 19.85 26.68
N ALA A 819 -29.65 21.01 27.27
CA ALA A 819 -28.67 21.14 28.33
C ALA A 819 -29.05 20.34 29.59
N THR A 820 -28.10 20.12 30.51
CA THR A 820 -28.32 19.28 31.71
C THR A 820 -29.49 19.75 32.60
N SER A 821 -29.82 21.04 32.58
CA SER A 821 -31.01 21.60 33.24
C SER A 821 -32.31 21.13 32.58
N VAL A 822 -32.37 21.17 31.25
CA VAL A 822 -33.51 20.73 30.44
C VAL A 822 -33.67 19.21 30.53
N GLU A 823 -32.57 18.45 30.47
CA GLU A 823 -32.55 16.99 30.62
C GLU A 823 -33.30 16.54 31.89
N LYS A 824 -33.04 17.23 33.02
CA LYS A 824 -33.69 16.92 34.31
C LYS A 824 -35.17 17.30 34.33
N GLN A 825 -35.55 18.39 33.68
CA GLN A 825 -36.94 18.83 33.57
C GLN A 825 -37.76 17.88 32.70
N PHE A 826 -37.21 17.48 31.55
CA PHE A 826 -37.79 16.47 30.66
C PHE A 826 -37.90 15.10 31.36
N ALA A 827 -36.85 14.65 32.05
CA ALA A 827 -36.95 13.44 32.88
C ALA A 827 -38.03 13.58 33.99
N HIS A 828 -38.28 14.78 34.50
CA HIS A 828 -39.33 14.99 35.48
C HIS A 828 -40.73 14.93 34.84
N SER A 829 -40.91 15.51 33.66
CA SER A 829 -42.20 15.53 32.95
C SER A 829 -42.64 14.12 32.53
N LEU A 830 -41.71 13.28 32.03
CA LEU A 830 -41.96 11.88 31.65
C LEU A 830 -42.43 11.00 32.83
N LYS A 831 -42.18 11.40 34.08
CA LYS A 831 -42.68 10.68 35.27
C LYS A 831 -44.19 10.79 35.42
N SER A 832 -44.78 11.85 34.86
CA SER A 832 -46.21 12.09 34.90
C SER A 832 -46.87 11.47 33.67
N VAL A 833 -48.09 10.93 33.83
CA VAL A 833 -48.87 10.41 32.69
C VAL A 833 -49.09 11.53 31.67
N LYS A 834 -49.40 12.75 32.14
CA LYS A 834 -49.60 13.90 31.25
C LYS A 834 -48.36 14.19 30.38
N GLY A 835 -47.18 14.26 30.98
CA GLY A 835 -45.94 14.55 30.24
C GLY A 835 -45.47 13.39 29.35
N ALA A 836 -45.74 12.14 29.74
CA ALA A 836 -45.45 10.99 28.90
C ALA A 836 -46.39 10.93 27.67
N THR A 837 -47.67 11.23 27.85
CA THR A 837 -48.65 11.35 26.76
C THR A 837 -48.29 12.53 25.86
N GLU A 838 -48.07 13.73 26.42
CA GLU A 838 -47.66 14.91 25.65
C GLU A 838 -46.37 14.67 24.83
N PHE A 839 -45.39 13.94 25.39
CA PHE A 839 -44.20 13.52 24.63
C PHE A 839 -44.55 12.60 23.45
N ARG A 840 -45.37 11.57 23.69
CA ARG A 840 -45.75 10.60 22.65
C ARG A 840 -46.56 11.23 21.53
N ASP A 841 -47.50 12.10 21.90
CA ASP A 841 -48.36 12.79 20.94
C ASP A 841 -47.53 13.71 20.04
N LEU A 842 -46.58 14.46 20.62
CA LEU A 842 -45.70 15.36 19.86
C LEU A 842 -44.67 14.61 18.99
N PHE A 843 -44.03 13.56 19.53
CA PHE A 843 -42.93 12.88 18.82
C PHE A 843 -43.42 11.80 17.85
N PHE A 844 -44.56 11.17 18.13
CA PHE A 844 -45.05 10.00 17.39
C PHE A 844 -46.50 10.12 16.92
N GLY A 845 -47.19 11.25 17.18
CA GLY A 845 -48.54 11.47 16.65
C GLY A 845 -49.63 10.57 17.25
N GLU A 846 -49.35 9.90 18.36
CA GLU A 846 -50.09 8.71 18.80
C GLU A 846 -51.57 8.96 19.17
N THR A 847 -51.95 10.19 19.56
CA THR A 847 -53.34 10.53 19.88
C THR A 847 -54.16 11.07 18.72
N ASP A 848 -53.53 11.78 17.79
CA ASP A 848 -54.23 12.53 16.74
C ASP A 848 -54.22 11.79 15.40
N GLY A 849 -53.37 10.78 15.23
CA GLY A 849 -53.28 9.93 14.04
C GLY A 849 -52.58 10.61 12.85
N ASP A 850 -52.06 11.81 13.05
CA ASP A 850 -51.16 12.52 12.13
C ASP A 850 -49.70 12.12 12.42
N ASP A 851 -48.82 12.23 11.43
CA ASP A 851 -47.39 11.91 11.62
C ASP A 851 -46.75 12.79 12.70
N GLY A 852 -46.06 12.14 13.65
CA GLY A 852 -45.32 12.81 14.72
C GLY A 852 -44.04 13.50 14.22
N LEU A 853 -43.37 14.23 15.12
CA LEU A 853 -42.11 14.90 14.78
C LEU A 853 -41.05 13.95 14.23
N VAL A 854 -40.93 12.75 14.79
CA VAL A 854 -39.90 11.79 14.39
C VAL A 854 -40.11 11.33 12.95
N ASP A 855 -41.34 10.99 12.58
CA ASP A 855 -41.65 10.45 11.25
C ASP A 855 -41.45 11.51 10.17
N ARG A 856 -41.94 12.74 10.42
CA ARG A 856 -41.74 13.87 9.51
C ARG A 856 -40.27 14.24 9.31
N MET A 857 -39.45 14.16 10.36
CA MET A 857 -38.02 14.44 10.25
C MET A 857 -37.29 13.28 9.55
N LEU A 858 -37.71 12.04 9.81
CA LEU A 858 -37.14 10.86 9.17
C LEU A 858 -37.37 10.88 7.66
N ASP A 859 -38.55 11.30 7.19
CA ASP A 859 -38.84 11.46 5.77
C ASP A 859 -37.93 12.51 5.10
N VAL A 860 -37.74 13.66 5.76
CA VAL A 860 -36.84 14.71 5.27
C VAL A 860 -35.40 14.19 5.16
N VAL A 861 -34.93 13.48 6.19
CA VAL A 861 -33.57 12.94 6.26
C VAL A 861 -33.35 11.82 5.23
N LYS A 862 -34.28 10.87 5.09
CA LYS A 862 -34.23 9.80 4.08
C LYS A 862 -34.21 10.36 2.66
N ALA A 863 -35.06 11.36 2.38
CA ALA A 863 -35.08 12.03 1.09
C ALA A 863 -33.77 12.80 0.82
N ALA A 864 -33.20 13.43 1.84
CA ALA A 864 -31.92 14.12 1.74
C ALA A 864 -30.75 13.17 1.46
N GLU A 865 -30.66 12.06 2.20
CA GLU A 865 -29.64 11.02 2.04
C GLU A 865 -29.68 10.45 0.61
N ARG A 866 -30.87 10.08 0.12
CA ARG A 866 -31.06 9.59 -1.25
C ARG A 866 -30.58 10.59 -2.32
N ASN A 867 -30.95 11.86 -2.19
CA ASN A 867 -30.56 12.89 -3.15
C ASN A 867 -29.06 13.17 -3.13
N LEU A 868 -28.45 13.15 -1.95
CA LEU A 868 -27.01 13.38 -1.78
C LEU A 868 -26.18 12.23 -2.34
N SER A 869 -26.60 10.99 -2.08
CA SER A 869 -25.93 9.80 -2.63
C SER A 869 -25.99 9.80 -4.16
N LEU A 870 -27.11 10.20 -4.76
CA LEU A 870 -27.23 10.35 -6.21
C LEU A 870 -26.31 11.45 -6.77
N GLU A 871 -26.20 12.58 -6.06
CA GLU A 871 -25.33 13.69 -6.48
C GLU A 871 -23.85 13.33 -6.37
N LEU A 872 -23.42 12.66 -5.29
CA LEU A 872 -22.04 12.20 -5.10
C LEU A 872 -21.66 11.09 -6.10
N ALA A 873 -22.55 10.13 -6.34
CA ALA A 873 -22.37 9.09 -7.36
C ALA A 873 -22.16 9.68 -8.77
N SER A 874 -22.86 10.77 -9.10
CA SER A 874 -22.70 11.45 -10.40
C SER A 874 -21.35 12.15 -10.58
N THR A 875 -20.57 12.32 -9.51
CA THR A 875 -19.28 13.02 -9.52
C THR A 875 -18.07 12.08 -9.48
N GLY A 876 -18.27 10.77 -9.46
CA GLY A 876 -17.18 9.78 -9.35
C GLY A 876 -16.47 9.78 -8.00
N SER A 877 -17.01 10.50 -7.01
CA SER A 877 -16.50 10.49 -5.64
C SER A 877 -17.26 9.42 -4.87
N LEU A 878 -16.72 8.19 -4.84
CA LEU A 878 -17.15 7.18 -3.88
C LEU A 878 -16.69 7.64 -2.49
N VAL A 879 -17.62 8.16 -1.70
CA VAL A 879 -17.41 8.36 -0.27
C VAL A 879 -17.89 7.07 0.38
N ASP A 880 -16.94 6.24 0.80
CA ASP A 880 -17.23 5.21 1.79
C ASP A 880 -17.58 5.92 3.10
N VAL A 881 -18.87 5.92 3.47
CA VAL A 881 -19.35 6.50 4.74
C VAL A 881 -19.19 5.49 5.88
N TRP A 882 -18.68 4.29 5.59
CA TRP A 882 -18.58 3.15 6.49
C TRP A 882 -17.13 2.78 6.88
N ALA A 883 -16.13 3.52 6.40
CA ALA A 883 -14.72 3.40 6.83
C ALA A 883 -14.44 4.06 8.19
#